data_AF-A0A8T0EC73-F1
#
_entry.id   AF-A0A8T0EC73-F1
#
_cell.length_a   1.000
_cell.length_b   1.000
_cell.length_c   1.000
_cell.angle_alpha   90.00
_cell.angle_beta   90.00
_cell.angle_gamma   90.00
#
_symmetry.space_group_name_H-M   'P 1'
#
loop_
_entity.id
_entity.type
_entity.pdbx_description
1 polymer ?
#
loop_
_entity_poly.entity_id
_entity_poly.type
_entity_poly.pdbx_seq_one_letter_code
_entity_poly.pdbx_strand_id
1 'polypeptide(L)'
;MKDMIVCRRSDGNVELLGIQGRFLNTVLKAMHMPFQLVIAEDGEWGRLLPSGNWTGMIGKIQKGNADIADSHIGITEQRTAVVDFSTVYLIDDMTFAIKKPGPVPTSLAFVRPFDFITWILIFTILLVVPLIFQWTFHCKRTYIYFFLSLLGSIFRQPTFTNFKIKKFKTLLFSWCFFATIVSFSYSAVLLSMLSVPSEIIAVQNFKELADAVKNDGYRSYVKKGSATLDFMLRNDKEYLKYLGESAVYHNWYTNSLPLTLTDQINHRSALIDPRTKLQMVAGPEEWKPHFLSDDSLQTYQFAVAMKKNFCHKKKLNTVISRINNAGLYMQFTNEERYKLWLSASERRRNDSKKIKPLTLEDLSGVFGAFLFGLVLNGNGNRLAVREDELGHVLRRENNFNGAERSDFKWSRLTNGNRYKRYVLKANYLKPINQDCAIHVKEFRCKKVKHVLENQKKGCTLGYALLCAGACLCYRGALECGFVFDDVSAIRENRDLRPSSPWSNLLFNDFWGTPMNKEQSHKSYRPVCVFTYRLNYLLHGLQPFGYHLANVILHALVCLLYKRTCTLFVSEGTALVASLLFAVHPLHTEAVTGVVGRAEILSSFFYLLTFLSYNSAAAKRTSTDWFWFGCSLVLAALATFSKEQGITVVGLCCTYDLFVLHKLRLPDLFKSGKGRLKEAGRRIGILLSWALFLLAVRLKVMSVQLPVFTKFDNPAAAAETPSRQLTFNYLIALNSWLLLCPADLCCDWTMGSVPLVRTWSDPRNLATLAVYVTLFAVLWNAVWVDDVRSRILLMGTSMCVFPFLPASNLFFPVGFVIAERVLYAPSMGFCLLVAHGCSLLATRRPVLVWSSLLFLICIHASKTVRRNADWQSEHTLFLSGLKVNQRNAKLYNNVGHCLETQGKFSEALSYFNTAIRILEDHFIIDEAV
;
A
#
# COMPACT_ATOMS: atom_id res chain seq x y z
N MET A 1 -9.49 -26.55 -37.51
CA MET A 1 -10.62 -25.63 -37.39
C MET A 1 -10.68 -24.80 -38.66
N LYS A 2 -11.80 -24.88 -39.40
CA LYS A 2 -12.03 -24.09 -40.61
C LYS A 2 -13.01 -22.96 -40.26
N ASP A 3 -12.59 -21.70 -40.42
CA ASP A 3 -13.43 -20.52 -40.15
C ASP A 3 -14.72 -20.55 -41.00
N MET A 4 -14.63 -21.12 -42.20
CA MET A 4 -15.73 -21.46 -43.09
C MET A 4 -15.51 -22.86 -43.69
N ILE A 5 -16.51 -23.72 -43.60
CA ILE A 5 -16.56 -25.05 -44.22
C ILE A 5 -17.73 -25.04 -45.20
N VAL A 6 -17.47 -25.46 -46.43
CA VAL A 6 -18.50 -25.60 -47.46
C VAL A 6 -18.81 -27.08 -47.59
N CYS A 7 -20.02 -27.48 -47.24
CA CYS A 7 -20.53 -28.84 -47.40
C CYS A 7 -21.58 -28.83 -48.51
N ARG A 8 -21.39 -29.61 -49.57
CA ARG A 8 -22.45 -29.88 -50.56
C ARG A 8 -23.25 -31.08 -50.07
N ARG A 9 -24.54 -30.90 -49.86
CA ARG A 9 -25.48 -31.98 -49.59
C ARG A 9 -25.85 -32.69 -50.89
N SER A 10 -26.31 -33.93 -50.77
CA SER A 10 -26.71 -34.82 -51.88
C SER A 10 -27.92 -34.32 -52.68
N ASP A 11 -28.68 -33.37 -52.14
CA ASP A 11 -29.80 -32.66 -52.78
C ASP A 11 -29.36 -31.47 -53.66
N GLY A 12 -28.05 -31.21 -53.76
CA GLY A 12 -27.48 -30.07 -54.48
C GLY A 12 -27.39 -28.78 -53.67
N ASN A 13 -27.92 -28.73 -52.44
CA ASN A 13 -27.85 -27.55 -51.58
C ASN A 13 -26.46 -27.39 -50.93
N VAL A 14 -25.98 -26.15 -50.86
CA VAL A 14 -24.70 -25.80 -50.22
C VAL A 14 -24.95 -25.35 -48.78
N GLU A 15 -24.38 -26.08 -47.82
CA GLU A 15 -24.40 -25.72 -46.41
C GLU A 15 -23.06 -25.13 -45.98
N LEU A 16 -23.13 -23.96 -45.32
CA LEU A 16 -21.97 -23.27 -44.78
C LEU A 16 -21.87 -23.53 -43.28
N LEU A 17 -20.78 -24.18 -42.84
CA LEU A 17 -20.45 -24.48 -41.45
C LEU A 17 -19.22 -23.68 -41.00
N GLY A 18 -18.90 -23.72 -39.70
CA GLY A 18 -17.89 -22.84 -39.08
C GLY A 18 -18.49 -21.52 -38.60
N ILE A 19 -17.69 -20.69 -37.93
CA ILE A 19 -18.17 -19.41 -37.34
C ILE A 19 -18.67 -18.49 -38.45
N GLN A 20 -17.83 -18.28 -39.47
CA GLN A 20 -18.17 -17.40 -40.58
C GLN A 20 -19.25 -18.01 -41.47
N GLY A 21 -19.22 -19.34 -41.68
CA GLY A 21 -20.25 -20.04 -42.42
C GLY A 21 -21.63 -19.91 -41.78
N ARG A 22 -21.73 -20.06 -40.45
CA ARG A 22 -22.99 -19.87 -39.72
C ARG A 22 -23.49 -18.43 -39.76
N PHE A 23 -22.58 -17.45 -39.62
CA PHE A 23 -22.93 -16.04 -39.78
C PHE A 23 -23.49 -15.76 -41.17
N LEU A 24 -22.77 -16.11 -42.23
CA LEU A 24 -23.18 -15.85 -43.61
C LEU A 24 -24.48 -16.58 -43.97
N ASN A 25 -24.64 -17.84 -43.55
CA ASN A 25 -25.88 -18.60 -43.75
C ASN A 25 -27.08 -17.92 -43.07
N THR A 26 -26.90 -17.37 -41.87
CA THR A 26 -27.94 -16.62 -41.14
C THR A 26 -28.31 -15.33 -41.88
N VAL A 27 -27.30 -14.59 -42.35
CA VAL A 27 -27.50 -13.37 -43.16
C VAL A 27 -28.28 -13.69 -44.44
N LEU A 28 -27.86 -14.69 -45.20
CA LEU A 28 -28.47 -15.07 -46.47
C LEU A 28 -29.93 -15.55 -46.30
N LYS A 29 -30.20 -16.37 -45.27
CA LYS A 29 -31.56 -16.79 -44.91
C LYS A 29 -32.46 -15.61 -44.58
N ALA A 30 -31.99 -14.67 -43.75
CA ALA A 30 -32.76 -13.48 -43.38
C ALA A 30 -32.98 -12.50 -44.54
N MET A 31 -32.11 -12.52 -45.55
CA MET A 31 -32.27 -11.72 -46.76
C MET A 31 -33.32 -12.30 -47.73
N HIS A 32 -33.68 -13.59 -47.60
CA HIS A 32 -34.52 -14.34 -48.53
C HIS A 32 -34.01 -14.31 -49.98
N MET A 33 -32.70 -14.43 -50.18
CA MET A 33 -32.09 -14.40 -51.51
C MET A 33 -31.44 -15.76 -51.82
N PRO A 34 -31.70 -16.36 -52.99
CA PRO A 34 -30.91 -17.49 -53.46
C PRO A 34 -29.47 -17.02 -53.72
N PHE A 35 -28.50 -17.90 -53.49
CA PHE A 35 -27.09 -17.57 -53.66
C PHE A 35 -26.37 -18.67 -54.43
N GLN A 36 -25.36 -18.28 -55.20
CA GLN A 36 -24.39 -19.18 -55.82
C GLN A 36 -23.02 -18.89 -55.21
N LEU A 37 -22.35 -19.94 -54.72
CA LEU A 37 -21.04 -19.79 -54.11
C LEU A 37 -19.95 -19.69 -55.18
N VAL A 38 -19.18 -18.60 -55.15
CA VAL A 38 -17.97 -18.41 -55.96
C VAL A 38 -16.75 -18.44 -55.04
N ILE A 39 -15.76 -19.25 -55.37
CA ILE A 39 -14.51 -19.39 -54.59
C ILE A 39 -13.39 -18.65 -55.32
N ALA A 40 -12.58 -17.88 -54.59
CA ALA A 40 -11.37 -17.27 -55.13
C ALA A 40 -10.27 -18.34 -55.27
N GLU A 41 -9.83 -18.60 -56.51
CA GLU A 41 -8.87 -19.67 -56.85
C GLU A 41 -7.48 -19.45 -56.23
N ASP A 42 -7.10 -18.18 -56.05
CA ASP A 42 -5.83 -17.77 -55.44
C ASP A 42 -5.82 -17.85 -53.91
N GLY A 43 -6.99 -18.09 -53.28
CA GLY A 43 -7.13 -18.18 -51.83
C GLY A 43 -6.86 -16.88 -51.08
N GLU A 44 -6.82 -15.73 -51.76
CA GLU A 44 -6.51 -14.43 -51.16
C GLU A 44 -7.78 -13.61 -50.85
N TRP A 45 -7.71 -12.73 -49.84
CA TRP A 45 -8.74 -11.71 -49.62
C TRP A 45 -8.76 -10.68 -50.74
N GLY A 46 -7.57 -10.29 -51.17
CA GLY A 46 -7.34 -9.43 -52.30
C GLY A 46 -6.32 -8.35 -51.99
N ARG A 47 -5.31 -8.29 -52.85
CA ARG A 47 -4.20 -7.35 -52.85
C ARG A 47 -4.24 -6.50 -54.11
N LEU A 48 -3.90 -5.22 -53.97
CA LEU A 48 -3.76 -4.31 -55.08
C LEU A 48 -2.45 -4.62 -55.84
N LEU A 49 -2.57 -4.98 -57.12
CA LEU A 49 -1.41 -5.14 -58.01
C LEU A 49 -0.96 -3.77 -58.56
N PRO A 50 0.31 -3.63 -58.97
CA PRO A 50 0.80 -2.41 -59.63
C PRO A 50 0.00 -2.00 -60.88
N SER A 51 -0.68 -2.96 -61.53
CA SER A 51 -1.57 -2.73 -62.67
C SER A 51 -2.90 -2.07 -62.31
N GLY A 52 -3.20 -1.83 -61.03
CA GLY A 52 -4.48 -1.31 -60.55
C GLY A 52 -5.57 -2.37 -60.38
N ASN A 53 -5.32 -3.62 -60.79
CA ASN A 53 -6.23 -4.74 -60.61
C ASN A 53 -6.08 -5.37 -59.22
N TRP A 54 -7.18 -5.86 -58.65
CA TRP A 54 -7.18 -6.59 -57.38
C TRP A 54 -7.16 -8.11 -57.60
N THR A 55 -6.45 -8.82 -56.73
CA THR A 55 -6.54 -10.30 -56.59
C THR A 55 -7.67 -10.70 -55.63
N GLY A 56 -7.87 -12.00 -55.42
CA GLY A 56 -8.71 -12.53 -54.36
C GLY A 56 -10.19 -12.24 -54.50
N MET A 57 -10.88 -12.28 -53.35
CA MET A 57 -12.30 -11.96 -53.24
C MET A 57 -12.62 -10.54 -53.71
N ILE A 58 -11.80 -9.54 -53.37
CA ILE A 58 -11.98 -8.15 -53.84
C ILE A 58 -11.87 -8.07 -55.38
N GLY A 59 -10.91 -8.78 -55.97
CA GLY A 59 -10.75 -8.85 -57.43
C GLY A 59 -11.95 -9.50 -58.14
N LYS A 60 -12.56 -10.53 -57.55
CA LYS A 60 -13.78 -11.16 -58.10
C LYS A 60 -14.96 -10.17 -58.08
N ILE A 61 -15.11 -9.35 -57.04
CA ILE A 61 -16.13 -8.28 -57.02
C ILE A 61 -15.82 -7.20 -58.06
N GLN A 62 -14.57 -6.73 -58.13
CA GLN A 62 -14.14 -5.69 -59.07
C GLN A 62 -14.41 -6.09 -60.54
N LYS A 63 -14.18 -7.36 -60.88
CA LYS A 63 -14.41 -7.92 -62.22
C LYS A 63 -15.88 -8.24 -62.53
N GLY A 64 -16.78 -8.09 -61.56
CA GLY A 64 -18.21 -8.42 -61.72
C GLY A 64 -18.53 -9.92 -61.62
N ASN A 65 -17.59 -10.75 -61.15
CA ASN A 65 -17.78 -12.20 -60.99
C ASN A 65 -18.46 -12.59 -59.66
N ALA A 66 -18.62 -11.64 -58.73
CA ALA A 66 -19.30 -11.85 -57.45
C ALA A 66 -19.99 -10.55 -56.99
N ASP A 67 -21.18 -10.67 -56.40
CA ASP A 67 -21.95 -9.53 -55.88
C ASP A 67 -21.55 -9.14 -54.45
N ILE A 68 -21.25 -10.13 -53.61
CA ILE A 68 -20.84 -9.99 -52.22
C ILE A 68 -19.68 -10.95 -51.92
N ALA A 69 -18.82 -10.60 -50.96
CA ALA A 69 -17.79 -11.46 -50.42
C ALA A 69 -17.68 -11.28 -48.90
N ASP A 70 -17.47 -12.40 -48.20
CA ASP A 70 -17.39 -12.42 -46.75
C ASP A 70 -16.44 -13.52 -46.27
N SER A 71 -15.45 -13.15 -45.46
CA SER A 71 -14.45 -14.04 -44.85
C SER A 71 -13.56 -13.27 -43.86
N HIS A 72 -14.11 -12.41 -43.00
CA HIS A 72 -13.30 -11.42 -42.24
C HIS A 72 -12.52 -10.48 -43.16
N ILE A 73 -13.22 -9.81 -44.08
CA ILE A 73 -12.62 -8.78 -44.91
C ILE A 73 -12.51 -7.49 -44.08
N GLY A 74 -11.27 -7.10 -43.75
CA GLY A 74 -11.00 -5.82 -43.09
C GLY A 74 -11.27 -4.64 -44.02
N ILE A 75 -11.96 -3.62 -43.50
CA ILE A 75 -12.19 -2.34 -44.19
C ILE A 75 -10.87 -1.59 -44.29
N THR A 76 -10.50 -1.19 -45.50
CA THR A 76 -9.35 -0.30 -45.75
C THR A 76 -9.75 0.77 -46.75
N GLU A 77 -9.06 1.91 -46.73
CA GLU A 77 -9.29 3.00 -47.69
C GLU A 77 -9.19 2.52 -49.14
N GLN A 78 -8.14 1.75 -49.45
CA GLN A 78 -7.89 1.22 -50.79
C GLN A 78 -9.00 0.27 -51.27
N ARG A 79 -9.53 -0.58 -50.39
CA ARG A 79 -10.65 -1.47 -50.73
C ARG A 79 -11.94 -0.68 -50.93
N THR A 80 -12.17 0.34 -50.11
CA THR A 80 -13.37 1.20 -50.20
C THR A 80 -13.44 1.98 -51.52
N ALA A 81 -12.30 2.19 -52.20
CA ALA A 81 -12.28 2.77 -53.53
C ALA A 81 -12.93 1.87 -54.61
N VAL A 82 -12.82 0.54 -54.48
CA VAL A 82 -13.28 -0.42 -55.50
C VAL A 82 -14.53 -1.21 -55.10
N VAL A 83 -14.79 -1.37 -53.80
CA VAL A 83 -15.97 -2.07 -53.26
C VAL A 83 -16.68 -1.22 -52.21
N ASP A 84 -17.93 -1.56 -51.92
CA ASP A 84 -18.66 -1.05 -50.77
C ASP A 84 -18.62 -2.04 -49.62
N PHE A 85 -18.81 -1.54 -48.39
CA PHE A 85 -18.91 -2.37 -47.19
C PHE A 85 -20.27 -2.24 -46.52
N SER A 86 -20.65 -3.31 -45.82
CA SER A 86 -21.79 -3.33 -44.91
C SER A 86 -21.45 -2.66 -43.57
N THR A 87 -22.41 -2.59 -42.65
CA THR A 87 -22.14 -2.28 -41.24
C THR A 87 -21.18 -3.31 -40.64
N VAL A 88 -20.23 -2.82 -39.83
CA VAL A 88 -19.24 -3.66 -39.15
C VAL A 88 -19.91 -4.72 -38.29
N TYR A 89 -19.47 -5.97 -38.40
CA TYR A 89 -19.97 -7.09 -37.59
C TYR A 89 -18.97 -7.63 -36.57
N LEU A 90 -17.68 -7.34 -36.76
CA LEU A 90 -16.64 -7.70 -35.80
C LEU A 90 -15.57 -6.61 -35.78
N ILE A 91 -15.15 -6.23 -34.58
CA ILE A 91 -13.98 -5.40 -34.33
C ILE A 91 -12.99 -6.29 -33.59
N ASP A 92 -11.77 -6.44 -34.11
CA ASP A 92 -10.75 -7.28 -33.49
C ASP A 92 -9.34 -6.70 -33.67
N ASP A 93 -8.47 -7.02 -32.71
CA ASP A 93 -7.10 -6.56 -32.66
C ASP A 93 -6.18 -7.54 -33.38
N MET A 94 -5.32 -7.05 -34.26
CA MET A 94 -4.23 -7.85 -34.80
C MET A 94 -3.10 -7.93 -33.79
N THR A 95 -2.79 -9.13 -33.32
CA THR A 95 -1.70 -9.39 -32.38
C THR A 95 -0.92 -10.62 -32.81
N PHE A 96 0.04 -11.06 -32.01
CA PHE A 96 0.80 -12.27 -32.29
C PHE A 96 0.79 -13.24 -31.11
N ALA A 97 0.91 -14.52 -31.44
CA ALA A 97 1.11 -15.59 -30.48
C ALA A 97 2.45 -16.29 -30.72
N ILE A 98 3.15 -16.63 -29.64
CA ILE A 98 4.39 -17.44 -29.64
C ILE A 98 4.24 -18.60 -28.66
N LYS A 99 5.05 -19.64 -28.81
CA LYS A 99 5.06 -20.74 -27.83
C LYS A 99 5.60 -20.24 -26.51
N LYS A 100 4.95 -20.58 -25.41
CA LYS A 100 5.39 -20.19 -24.08
C LYS A 100 6.78 -20.80 -23.83
N PRO A 101 7.80 -20.00 -23.48
CA PRO A 101 9.12 -20.55 -23.21
C PRO A 101 9.09 -21.46 -21.98
N GLY A 102 9.97 -22.46 -21.97
CA GLY A 102 10.11 -23.37 -20.83
C GLY A 102 10.72 -22.68 -19.60
N PRO A 103 10.69 -23.35 -18.43
CA PRO A 103 11.34 -22.86 -17.23
C PRO A 103 12.86 -22.74 -17.45
N VAL A 104 13.47 -21.75 -16.82
CA VAL A 104 14.93 -21.58 -16.87
C VAL A 104 15.61 -22.76 -16.16
N PRO A 105 16.72 -23.32 -16.69
CA PRO A 105 17.45 -24.40 -16.03
C PRO A 105 17.81 -24.05 -14.58
N THR A 106 17.59 -25.00 -13.67
CA THR A 106 17.77 -24.89 -12.21
C THR A 106 19.21 -25.18 -11.75
N SER A 107 20.07 -25.73 -12.61
CA SER A 107 21.46 -26.09 -12.25
C SER A 107 22.30 -24.93 -11.71
N LEU A 108 22.08 -23.70 -12.20
CA LEU A 108 22.74 -22.47 -11.71
C LEU A 108 21.85 -21.63 -10.78
N ALA A 109 20.73 -22.18 -10.29
CA ALA A 109 19.78 -21.46 -9.46
C ALA A 109 20.41 -20.92 -8.16
N PHE A 110 21.48 -21.54 -7.65
CA PHE A 110 22.17 -21.09 -6.43
C PHE A 110 22.97 -19.79 -6.59
N VAL A 111 23.30 -19.36 -7.82
CA VAL A 111 24.01 -18.10 -8.07
C VAL A 111 23.05 -16.94 -8.35
N ARG A 112 21.85 -17.25 -8.87
CA ARG A 112 20.85 -16.26 -9.28
C ARG A 112 20.12 -15.46 -8.18
N PRO A 113 20.14 -15.80 -6.87
CA PRO A 113 19.43 -15.01 -5.88
C PRO A 113 19.91 -13.56 -5.76
N PHE A 114 21.14 -13.30 -6.22
CA PHE A 114 21.72 -11.97 -6.31
C PHE A 114 22.26 -11.71 -7.71
N ASP A 115 22.09 -10.48 -8.18
CA ASP A 115 22.71 -10.01 -9.41
C ASP A 115 24.24 -10.02 -9.30
N PHE A 116 24.90 -10.06 -10.45
CA PHE A 116 26.36 -10.10 -10.54
C PHE A 116 27.05 -8.94 -9.79
N ILE A 117 26.48 -7.73 -9.86
CA ILE A 117 26.99 -6.56 -9.13
C ILE A 117 26.89 -6.76 -7.63
N THR A 118 25.78 -7.32 -7.15
CA THR A 118 25.55 -7.59 -5.73
C THR A 118 26.54 -8.62 -5.20
N TRP A 119 26.86 -9.66 -5.98
CA TRP A 119 27.91 -10.62 -5.64
C TRP A 119 29.27 -9.95 -5.48
N ILE A 120 29.65 -9.07 -6.42
CA ILE A 120 30.90 -8.31 -6.34
C ILE A 120 30.92 -7.48 -5.07
N LEU A 121 29.86 -6.72 -4.77
CA LEU A 121 29.79 -5.87 -3.58
C LEU A 121 29.91 -6.68 -2.28
N ILE A 122 29.23 -7.82 -2.18
CA ILE A 122 29.34 -8.72 -1.01
C ILE A 122 30.78 -9.21 -0.87
N PHE A 123 31.44 -9.61 -1.96
CA PHE A 123 32.83 -10.07 -1.95
C PHE A 123 33.80 -8.95 -1.57
N THR A 124 33.61 -7.73 -2.10
CA THR A 124 34.41 -6.56 -1.73
C THR A 124 34.25 -6.22 -0.26
N ILE A 125 33.03 -6.22 0.27
CA ILE A 125 32.75 -5.99 1.70
C ILE A 125 33.44 -7.06 2.55
N LEU A 126 33.39 -8.32 2.14
CA LEU A 126 34.03 -9.44 2.82
C LEU A 126 35.56 -9.29 2.89
N LEU A 127 36.20 -8.66 1.91
CA LEU A 127 37.64 -8.40 1.91
C LEU A 127 38.02 -7.13 2.70
N VAL A 128 37.20 -6.08 2.62
CA VAL A 128 37.52 -4.78 3.23
C VAL A 128 37.23 -4.76 4.73
N VAL A 129 36.12 -5.35 5.18
CA VAL A 129 35.73 -5.30 6.59
C VAL A 129 36.75 -5.95 7.54
N PRO A 130 37.38 -7.10 7.23
CA PRO A 130 38.46 -7.63 8.06
C PRO A 130 39.63 -6.66 8.24
N LEU A 131 39.97 -5.84 7.24
CA LEU A 131 40.99 -4.78 7.36
C LEU A 131 40.53 -3.68 8.32
N ILE A 132 39.26 -3.30 8.28
CA ILE A 132 38.67 -2.32 9.22
C ILE A 132 38.72 -2.87 10.64
N PHE A 133 38.39 -4.16 10.85
CA PHE A 133 38.53 -4.81 12.15
C PHE A 133 40.00 -4.83 12.61
N GLN A 134 40.94 -5.16 11.74
CA GLN A 134 42.37 -5.18 12.08
C GLN A 134 42.89 -3.78 12.44
N TRP A 135 42.55 -2.77 11.65
CA TRP A 135 42.96 -1.37 11.84
C TRP A 135 42.37 -0.78 13.12
N THR A 136 41.07 -0.99 13.36
CA THR A 136 40.36 -0.38 14.51
C THR A 136 40.82 -0.93 15.85
N PHE A 137 41.26 -2.19 15.91
CA PHE A 137 41.54 -2.87 17.19
C PHE A 137 43.02 -3.08 17.48
N HIS A 138 43.95 -2.66 16.60
CA HIS A 138 45.41 -2.85 16.73
C HIS A 138 45.76 -4.22 17.36
N CYS A 139 45.07 -5.27 16.92
CA CYS A 139 45.10 -6.58 17.57
C CYS A 139 46.28 -7.41 17.06
N LYS A 140 46.86 -8.26 17.92
CA LYS A 140 47.88 -9.27 17.57
C LYS A 140 47.37 -10.40 16.63
N ARG A 141 46.15 -10.29 16.08
CA ARG A 141 45.52 -11.32 15.23
C ARG A 141 45.65 -10.93 13.76
N THR A 142 45.86 -11.93 12.90
CA THR A 142 46.10 -11.74 11.46
C THR A 142 44.80 -11.38 10.71
N TYR A 143 44.94 -10.72 9.56
CA TYR A 143 43.84 -10.48 8.61
C TYR A 143 43.04 -11.76 8.32
N ILE A 144 43.75 -12.86 8.09
CA ILE A 144 43.18 -14.18 7.76
C ILE A 144 42.23 -14.67 8.86
N TYR A 145 42.58 -14.46 10.14
CA TYR A 145 41.70 -14.83 11.24
C TYR A 145 40.38 -14.05 11.22
N PHE A 146 40.42 -12.74 10.99
CA PHE A 146 39.21 -11.91 10.90
C PHE A 146 38.40 -12.27 9.65
N PHE A 147 39.06 -12.47 8.50
CA PHE A 147 38.40 -12.90 7.27
C PHE A 147 37.63 -14.20 7.46
N LEU A 148 38.26 -15.26 7.97
CA LEU A 148 37.61 -16.55 8.20
C LEU A 148 36.50 -16.47 9.26
N SER A 149 36.69 -15.68 10.32
CA SER A 149 35.69 -15.52 11.38
C SER A 149 34.44 -14.79 10.87
N LEU A 150 34.63 -13.72 10.10
CA LEU A 150 33.56 -12.93 9.48
C LEU A 150 32.86 -13.74 8.38
N LEU A 151 33.60 -14.47 7.54
CA LEU A 151 33.07 -15.40 6.55
C LEU A 151 32.19 -16.48 7.21
N GLY A 152 32.67 -17.10 8.29
CA GLY A 152 31.90 -18.10 9.04
C GLY A 152 30.56 -17.58 9.54
N SER A 153 30.48 -16.30 9.95
CA SER A 153 29.22 -15.71 10.41
C SER A 153 28.20 -15.46 9.29
N ILE A 154 28.62 -15.27 8.02
CA ILE A 154 27.71 -15.25 6.86
C ILE A 154 27.09 -16.64 6.66
N PHE A 155 27.87 -17.70 6.88
CA PHE A 155 27.41 -19.08 6.88
C PHE A 155 26.71 -19.50 8.19
N ARG A 156 26.37 -18.55 9.07
CA ARG A 156 25.73 -18.76 10.38
C ARG A 156 26.51 -19.69 11.32
N GLN A 157 27.83 -19.77 11.17
CA GLN A 157 28.71 -20.49 12.09
C GLN A 157 29.20 -19.56 13.22
N PRO A 158 29.21 -20.03 14.48
CA PRO A 158 29.68 -19.24 15.60
C PRO A 158 31.23 -19.22 15.63
N THR A 159 31.83 -18.05 15.43
CA THR A 159 33.31 -17.91 15.32
C THR A 159 33.93 -16.98 16.37
N PHE A 160 33.17 -16.02 16.91
CA PHE A 160 33.71 -15.02 17.84
C PHE A 160 33.61 -15.46 19.31
N THR A 161 34.75 -15.54 20.00
CA THR A 161 34.82 -15.78 21.44
C THR A 161 35.12 -14.48 22.21
N ASN A 162 34.13 -14.01 22.98
CA ASN A 162 34.18 -12.99 24.04
C ASN A 162 35.23 -11.85 23.94
N PHE A 163 34.86 -10.75 23.26
CA PHE A 163 35.61 -9.49 23.30
C PHE A 163 35.01 -8.49 24.31
N LYS A 164 35.86 -7.92 25.18
CA LYS A 164 35.45 -6.96 26.24
C LYS A 164 35.30 -5.51 25.76
N ILE A 165 35.80 -5.16 24.57
CA ILE A 165 35.85 -3.78 24.07
C ILE A 165 34.49 -3.34 23.51
N LYS A 166 33.93 -2.23 24.01
CA LYS A 166 32.61 -1.72 23.56
C LYS A 166 32.58 -1.39 22.06
N LYS A 167 33.62 -0.73 21.53
CA LYS A 167 33.75 -0.43 20.08
C LYS A 167 33.72 -1.69 19.21
N PHE A 168 34.33 -2.79 19.68
CA PHE A 168 34.29 -4.09 19.02
C PHE A 168 32.90 -4.67 18.95
N LYS A 169 32.14 -4.59 20.05
CA LYS A 169 30.75 -5.07 20.08
C LYS A 169 29.86 -4.29 19.11
N THR A 170 30.06 -2.98 18.95
CA THR A 170 29.30 -2.18 17.99
C THR A 170 29.61 -2.56 16.54
N LEU A 171 30.89 -2.71 16.18
CA LEU A 171 31.28 -3.11 14.82
C LEU A 171 30.86 -4.55 14.51
N LEU A 172 31.03 -5.46 15.47
CA LEU A 172 30.56 -6.84 15.38
C LEU A 172 29.04 -6.91 15.23
N PHE A 173 28.30 -6.12 15.99
CA PHE A 173 26.83 -6.06 15.86
C PHE A 173 26.42 -5.61 14.46
N SER A 174 27.05 -4.55 13.93
CA SER A 174 26.81 -4.08 12.56
C SER A 174 27.09 -5.18 11.52
N TRP A 175 28.18 -5.93 11.69
CA TRP A 175 28.52 -7.05 10.82
C TRP A 175 27.52 -8.20 10.94
N CYS A 176 27.16 -8.62 12.16
CA CYS A 176 26.18 -9.68 12.38
C CYS A 176 24.80 -9.31 11.80
N PHE A 177 24.40 -8.04 11.91
CA PHE A 177 23.17 -7.54 11.31
C PHE A 177 23.23 -7.63 9.77
N PHE A 178 24.33 -7.19 9.16
CA PHE A 178 24.58 -7.33 7.72
C PHE A 178 24.55 -8.79 7.27
N ALA A 179 25.32 -9.66 7.92
CA ALA A 179 25.40 -11.09 7.60
C ALA A 179 24.03 -11.79 7.70
N THR A 180 23.22 -11.40 8.69
CA THR A 180 21.85 -11.92 8.87
C THR A 180 20.94 -11.49 7.72
N ILE A 181 20.97 -10.21 7.31
CA ILE A 181 20.18 -9.70 6.19
C ILE A 181 20.56 -10.41 4.89
N VAL A 182 21.85 -10.50 4.59
CA VAL A 182 22.34 -11.15 3.34
C VAL A 182 21.94 -12.62 3.31
N SER A 183 22.14 -13.35 4.42
CA SER A 183 21.78 -14.76 4.51
C SER A 183 20.27 -15.00 4.34
N PHE A 184 19.41 -14.23 5.02
CA PHE A 184 17.96 -14.37 4.87
C PHE A 184 17.46 -13.98 3.48
N SER A 185 18.01 -12.92 2.90
CA SER A 185 17.63 -12.46 1.55
C SER A 185 17.98 -13.52 0.51
N TYR A 186 19.18 -14.11 0.61
CA TYR A 186 19.61 -15.21 -0.25
C TYR A 186 18.68 -16.42 -0.15
N SER A 187 18.42 -16.89 1.09
CA SER A 187 17.55 -18.06 1.30
C SER A 187 16.12 -17.83 0.85
N ALA A 188 15.55 -16.64 1.07
CA ALA A 188 14.19 -16.32 0.66
C ALA A 188 14.03 -16.30 -0.86
N VAL A 189 14.96 -15.66 -1.57
CA VAL A 189 14.91 -15.60 -3.04
C VAL A 189 15.20 -16.97 -3.66
N LEU A 190 16.18 -17.71 -3.14
CA LEU A 190 16.46 -19.07 -3.58
C LEU A 190 15.23 -19.99 -3.40
N LEU A 191 14.58 -19.94 -2.23
CA LEU A 191 13.37 -20.72 -1.97
C LEU A 191 12.24 -20.33 -2.91
N SER A 192 12.05 -19.03 -3.17
CA SER A 192 11.06 -18.55 -4.14
C SER A 192 11.33 -19.08 -5.55
N MET A 193 12.58 -19.07 -6.00
CA MET A 193 12.96 -19.56 -7.34
C MET A 193 12.84 -21.07 -7.49
N LEU A 194 13.13 -21.84 -6.42
CA LEU A 194 12.98 -23.30 -6.43
C LEU A 194 11.50 -23.73 -6.29
N SER A 195 10.67 -22.91 -5.63
CA SER A 195 9.23 -23.18 -5.47
C SER A 195 8.44 -22.81 -6.74
N VAL A 196 8.81 -21.71 -7.39
CA VAL A 196 8.21 -21.25 -8.64
C VAL A 196 9.35 -20.99 -9.63
N PRO A 197 9.63 -21.93 -10.54
CA PRO A 197 10.73 -21.77 -11.49
C PRO A 197 10.48 -20.54 -12.35
N SER A 198 11.48 -19.66 -12.41
CA SER A 198 11.41 -18.49 -13.27
C SER A 198 11.26 -18.92 -14.72
N GLU A 199 10.30 -18.34 -15.42
CA GLU A 199 10.10 -18.53 -16.85
C GLU A 199 10.95 -17.51 -17.61
N ILE A 200 11.41 -17.86 -18.82
CA ILE A 200 12.10 -16.90 -19.69
C ILE A 200 11.08 -15.82 -20.09
N ILE A 201 11.50 -14.56 -20.09
CA ILE A 201 10.67 -13.46 -20.60
C ILE A 201 10.37 -13.74 -22.08
N ALA A 202 9.10 -14.01 -22.38
CA ALA A 202 8.62 -14.19 -23.75
C ALA A 202 8.70 -12.84 -24.50
N VAL A 203 8.93 -12.85 -25.81
CA VAL A 203 8.84 -11.66 -26.67
C VAL A 203 7.45 -11.02 -26.49
N GLN A 204 7.39 -9.80 -25.96
CA GLN A 204 6.12 -9.22 -25.49
C GLN A 204 5.46 -8.28 -26.48
N ASN A 205 6.23 -7.59 -27.31
CA ASN A 205 5.75 -6.56 -28.23
C ASN A 205 6.34 -6.71 -29.64
N PHE A 206 5.79 -5.98 -30.62
CA PHE A 206 6.22 -6.09 -32.02
C PHE A 206 7.66 -5.61 -32.26
N LYS A 207 8.18 -4.72 -31.41
CA LYS A 207 9.56 -4.25 -31.50
C LYS A 207 10.54 -5.35 -31.07
N GLU A 208 10.31 -5.96 -29.91
CA GLU A 208 11.06 -7.12 -29.45
C GLU A 208 10.94 -8.29 -30.44
N LEU A 209 9.79 -8.45 -31.08
CA LEU A 209 9.63 -9.46 -32.13
C LEU A 209 10.50 -9.18 -33.34
N ALA A 210 10.58 -7.93 -33.79
CA ALA A 210 11.47 -7.53 -34.88
C ALA A 210 12.94 -7.75 -34.50
N ASP A 211 13.34 -7.37 -33.27
CA ASP A 211 14.69 -7.61 -32.76
C ASP A 211 15.01 -9.10 -32.67
N ALA A 212 14.06 -9.93 -32.23
CA ALA A 212 14.21 -11.38 -32.17
C ALA A 212 14.27 -12.04 -33.55
N VAL A 213 13.54 -11.52 -34.54
CA VAL A 213 13.63 -11.99 -35.94
C VAL A 213 15.00 -11.64 -36.52
N LYS A 214 15.52 -10.45 -36.19
CA LYS A 214 16.83 -9.97 -36.67
C LYS A 214 18.01 -10.69 -36.02
N ASN A 215 17.97 -10.90 -34.70
CA ASN A 215 19.12 -11.33 -33.90
C ASN A 215 19.02 -12.79 -33.42
N ASP A 216 17.82 -13.28 -33.12
CA ASP A 216 17.62 -14.57 -32.41
C ASP A 216 17.07 -15.69 -33.32
N GLY A 217 16.91 -15.39 -34.62
CA GLY A 217 16.44 -16.33 -35.63
C GLY A 217 14.95 -16.69 -35.51
N TYR A 218 14.13 -15.78 -34.96
CA TYR A 218 12.67 -15.95 -34.97
C TYR A 218 12.10 -15.87 -36.38
N ARG A 219 11.02 -16.62 -36.62
CA ARG A 219 10.22 -16.54 -37.84
C ARG A 219 8.88 -15.88 -37.56
N SER A 220 8.50 -14.88 -38.34
CA SER A 220 7.21 -14.22 -38.20
C SER A 220 6.29 -14.62 -39.35
N TYR A 221 5.22 -15.35 -39.04
CA TYR A 221 4.25 -15.84 -40.02
C TYR A 221 3.04 -14.90 -40.09
N VAL A 222 2.65 -14.54 -41.30
CA VAL A 222 1.49 -13.69 -41.60
C VAL A 222 0.74 -14.21 -42.84
N LYS A 223 -0.57 -13.96 -42.93
CA LYS A 223 -1.37 -14.39 -44.08
C LYS A 223 -1.02 -13.60 -45.34
N LYS A 224 -0.78 -14.32 -46.43
CA LYS A 224 -0.59 -13.73 -47.77
C LYS A 224 -1.88 -13.05 -48.25
N GLY A 225 -1.74 -11.91 -48.93
CA GLY A 225 -2.89 -11.16 -49.47
C GLY A 225 -3.82 -10.57 -48.39
N SER A 226 -3.35 -10.43 -47.15
CA SER A 226 -4.07 -9.81 -46.04
C SER A 226 -3.78 -8.32 -45.94
N ALA A 227 -4.75 -7.56 -45.41
CA ALA A 227 -4.57 -6.13 -45.15
C ALA A 227 -3.43 -5.86 -44.14
N THR A 228 -3.23 -6.79 -43.20
CA THR A 228 -2.15 -6.75 -42.20
C THR A 228 -0.76 -6.73 -42.84
N LEU A 229 -0.52 -7.58 -43.84
CA LEU A 229 0.77 -7.61 -44.53
C LEU A 229 1.01 -6.31 -45.32
N ASP A 230 -0.01 -5.81 -46.02
CA ASP A 230 0.08 -4.54 -46.76
C ASP A 230 0.34 -3.35 -45.81
N PHE A 231 -0.28 -3.35 -44.63
CA PHE A 231 -0.03 -2.36 -43.59
C PHE A 231 1.41 -2.39 -43.09
N MET A 232 1.96 -3.58 -42.83
CA MET A 232 3.35 -3.73 -42.37
C MET A 232 4.34 -3.20 -43.42
N LEU A 233 4.17 -3.56 -44.69
CA LEU A 233 5.06 -3.18 -45.78
C LEU A 233 5.10 -1.66 -46.06
N ARG A 234 4.01 -0.95 -45.75
CA ARG A 234 3.86 0.49 -46.00
C ARG A 234 3.98 1.35 -44.74
N ASN A 235 4.29 0.75 -43.60
CA ASN A 235 4.37 1.47 -42.34
C ASN A 235 5.63 2.33 -42.26
N ASP A 236 5.52 3.52 -41.65
CA ASP A 236 6.67 4.41 -41.43
C ASP A 236 7.66 3.87 -40.39
N LYS A 237 7.21 2.98 -39.50
CA LYS A 237 8.06 2.40 -38.47
C LYS A 237 8.92 1.27 -39.04
N GLU A 238 10.23 1.47 -38.99
CA GLU A 238 11.23 0.56 -39.57
C GLU A 238 11.09 -0.90 -39.10
N TYR A 239 10.83 -1.14 -37.81
CA TYR A 239 10.71 -2.49 -37.28
C TYR A 239 9.48 -3.26 -37.80
N LEU A 240 8.36 -2.57 -38.07
CA LEU A 240 7.16 -3.20 -38.66
C LEU A 240 7.36 -3.48 -40.15
N LYS A 241 7.99 -2.53 -40.85
CA LYS A 241 8.37 -2.69 -42.25
C LYS A 241 9.33 -3.87 -42.43
N TYR A 242 10.34 -3.98 -41.57
CA TYR A 242 11.29 -5.09 -41.56
C TYR A 242 10.61 -6.44 -41.36
N LEU A 243 9.64 -6.55 -40.44
CA LEU A 243 8.87 -7.80 -40.26
C LEU A 243 8.08 -8.16 -41.53
N GLY A 244 7.45 -7.18 -42.18
CA GLY A 244 6.70 -7.38 -43.43
C GLY A 244 7.60 -7.81 -44.58
N GLU A 245 8.70 -7.11 -44.81
CA GLU A 245 9.69 -7.41 -45.84
C GLU A 245 10.33 -8.79 -45.59
N SER A 246 10.65 -9.12 -44.34
CA SER A 246 11.20 -10.42 -43.96
C SER A 246 10.22 -11.56 -44.25
N ALA A 247 8.93 -11.36 -43.97
CA ALA A 247 7.91 -12.35 -44.30
C ALA A 247 7.78 -12.56 -45.81
N VAL A 248 7.89 -11.48 -46.61
CA VAL A 248 7.84 -11.56 -48.07
C VAL A 248 9.08 -12.25 -48.64
N TYR A 249 10.27 -11.83 -48.21
CA TYR A 249 11.55 -12.33 -48.71
C TYR A 249 11.73 -13.83 -48.42
N HIS A 250 11.35 -14.29 -47.22
CA HIS A 250 11.51 -15.67 -46.81
C HIS A 250 10.28 -16.55 -47.06
N ASN A 251 9.22 -16.02 -47.69
CA ASN A 251 7.94 -16.70 -47.89
C ASN A 251 7.31 -17.26 -46.59
N TRP A 252 7.34 -16.50 -45.49
CA TRP A 252 6.73 -16.88 -44.22
C TRP A 252 5.22 -16.64 -44.19
N TYR A 253 4.52 -17.35 -45.06
CA TYR A 253 3.07 -17.27 -45.18
C TYR A 253 2.36 -18.45 -44.51
N THR A 254 1.17 -18.20 -43.96
CA THR A 254 0.32 -19.26 -43.40
C THR A 254 -0.60 -19.85 -44.49
N ASN A 255 -0.64 -21.17 -44.64
CA ASN A 255 -1.55 -21.83 -45.60
C ASN A 255 -2.99 -21.97 -45.05
N SER A 256 -3.98 -21.84 -45.94
CA SER A 256 -5.39 -21.99 -45.62
C SER A 256 -5.80 -23.47 -45.43
N LEU A 257 -5.80 -23.93 -44.16
CA LEU A 257 -6.58 -25.04 -43.57
C LEU A 257 -6.14 -26.50 -43.83
N PRO A 258 -6.49 -27.46 -42.94
CA PRO A 258 -6.43 -27.43 -41.48
C PRO A 258 -5.75 -28.71 -40.93
N LEU A 259 -4.61 -28.64 -40.27
CA LEU A 259 -4.17 -29.64 -39.28
C LEU A 259 -3.04 -28.98 -38.50
N THR A 260 -3.17 -28.98 -37.17
CA THR A 260 -2.16 -28.53 -36.20
C THR A 260 -1.56 -27.14 -36.40
N LEU A 261 -2.36 -26.09 -36.11
CA LEU A 261 -1.85 -24.74 -35.78
C LEU A 261 -0.79 -24.76 -34.65
N THR A 262 -0.70 -25.86 -33.89
CA THR A 262 0.35 -26.15 -32.91
C THR A 262 1.73 -26.42 -33.51
N ASP A 263 1.83 -26.85 -34.78
CA ASP A 263 3.13 -27.19 -35.40
C ASP A 263 3.80 -25.95 -36.02
N GLN A 264 3.01 -24.91 -36.30
CA GLN A 264 3.52 -23.63 -36.85
C GLN A 264 4.03 -22.68 -35.76
N ILE A 265 3.57 -22.83 -34.51
CA ILE A 265 4.06 -22.07 -33.37
C ILE A 265 5.07 -22.91 -32.59
N ASN A 266 6.27 -23.03 -33.15
CA ASN A 266 7.45 -23.57 -32.49
C ASN A 266 8.10 -22.54 -31.54
N HIS A 267 9.14 -22.96 -30.80
CA HIS A 267 9.85 -22.13 -29.81
C HIS A 267 10.53 -20.86 -30.37
N ARG A 268 10.59 -20.69 -31.70
CA ARG A 268 11.18 -19.53 -32.38
C ARG A 268 10.32 -19.04 -33.54
N SER A 269 9.01 -19.09 -33.38
CA SER A 269 8.09 -18.62 -34.41
C SER A 269 6.93 -17.89 -33.78
N ALA A 270 6.56 -16.77 -34.39
CA ALA A 270 5.41 -15.97 -34.04
C ALA A 270 4.37 -16.06 -35.16
N LEU A 271 3.10 -16.17 -34.78
CA LEU A 271 1.98 -16.13 -35.70
C LEU A 271 1.19 -14.84 -35.49
N ILE A 272 1.06 -14.02 -36.53
CA ILE A 272 0.27 -12.80 -36.54
C ILE A 272 -1.13 -13.10 -37.11
N ASP A 273 -2.18 -12.95 -36.29
CA ASP A 273 -3.59 -13.15 -36.67
C ASP A 273 -4.51 -12.34 -35.71
N PRO A 274 -5.82 -12.17 -35.99
CA PRO A 274 -6.73 -11.52 -35.07
C PRO A 274 -6.77 -12.22 -33.70
N ARG A 275 -6.90 -11.42 -32.63
CA ARG A 275 -6.88 -11.88 -31.24
C ARG A 275 -7.95 -12.93 -30.98
N THR A 276 -9.18 -12.77 -31.49
CA THR A 276 -10.24 -13.78 -31.29
C THR A 276 -9.84 -15.14 -31.86
N LYS A 277 -9.19 -15.16 -33.03
CA LYS A 277 -8.72 -16.39 -33.67
C LYS A 277 -7.53 -17.01 -32.93
N LEU A 278 -6.58 -16.20 -32.49
CA LEU A 278 -5.46 -16.68 -31.67
C LEU A 278 -5.93 -17.24 -30.32
N GLN A 279 -6.94 -16.64 -29.69
CA GLN A 279 -7.55 -17.16 -28.46
C GLN A 279 -8.24 -18.52 -28.65
N MET A 280 -8.90 -18.74 -29.79
CA MET A 280 -9.48 -20.05 -30.12
C MET A 280 -8.39 -21.12 -30.23
N VAL A 281 -7.25 -20.79 -30.81
CA VAL A 281 -6.13 -21.71 -30.98
C VAL A 281 -5.38 -21.94 -29.66
N ALA A 282 -5.19 -20.89 -28.86
CA ALA A 282 -4.41 -20.93 -27.62
C ALA A 282 -5.17 -21.54 -26.43
N GLY A 283 -6.51 -21.54 -26.44
CA GLY A 283 -7.34 -21.98 -25.32
C GLY A 283 -7.43 -20.95 -24.17
N PRO A 284 -8.10 -21.28 -23.05
CA PRO A 284 -8.27 -20.36 -21.91
C PRO A 284 -6.95 -20.00 -21.22
N GLU A 285 -6.92 -18.82 -20.60
CA GLU A 285 -5.71 -18.21 -20.01
C GLU A 285 -4.94 -19.05 -19.01
N GLU A 286 -5.66 -19.84 -18.21
CA GLU A 286 -5.09 -20.55 -17.07
C GLU A 286 -4.06 -21.63 -17.47
N TRP A 287 -4.04 -22.05 -18.74
CA TRP A 287 -3.24 -23.19 -19.20
C TRP A 287 -2.60 -23.00 -20.59
N LYS A 288 -2.46 -21.75 -21.08
CA LYS A 288 -2.00 -21.47 -22.45
C LYS A 288 -0.58 -22.05 -22.71
N PRO A 289 -0.40 -22.97 -23.68
CA PRO A 289 0.93 -23.38 -24.16
C PRO A 289 1.58 -22.29 -25.03
N HIS A 290 0.85 -21.23 -25.34
CA HIS A 290 1.27 -20.11 -26.16
C HIS A 290 1.10 -18.79 -25.39
N PHE A 291 2.11 -17.94 -25.42
CA PHE A 291 1.98 -16.56 -24.96
C PHE A 291 1.32 -15.73 -26.06
N LEU A 292 0.27 -15.00 -25.69
CA LEU A 292 -0.43 -14.06 -26.57
C LEU A 292 0.01 -12.65 -26.17
N SER A 293 0.49 -11.86 -27.12
CA SER A 293 0.91 -10.50 -26.86
C SER A 293 -0.29 -9.58 -26.53
N ASP A 294 -0.08 -8.69 -25.58
CA ASP A 294 -1.02 -7.60 -25.30
C ASP A 294 -0.85 -6.43 -26.29
N ASP A 295 0.31 -6.36 -26.97
CA ASP A 295 0.58 -5.39 -28.01
C ASP A 295 -0.27 -5.69 -29.25
N SER A 296 -0.80 -4.63 -29.86
CA SER A 296 -1.63 -4.73 -31.05
C SER A 296 -1.02 -3.90 -32.17
N LEU A 297 -0.93 -4.52 -33.34
CA LEU A 297 -0.45 -3.85 -34.55
C LEU A 297 -1.47 -2.80 -35.01
N GLN A 298 -2.74 -3.18 -35.05
CA GLN A 298 -3.87 -2.37 -35.47
C GLN A 298 -5.18 -3.09 -35.11
N THR A 299 -6.22 -2.32 -34.80
CA THR A 299 -7.60 -2.82 -34.68
C THR A 299 -8.29 -2.76 -36.05
N TYR A 300 -8.76 -3.91 -36.55
CA TYR A 300 -9.52 -3.98 -37.80
C TYR A 300 -11.02 -4.06 -37.55
N GLN A 301 -11.76 -3.37 -38.42
CA GLN A 301 -13.20 -3.50 -38.55
C GLN A 301 -13.50 -4.44 -39.71
N PHE A 302 -14.20 -5.53 -39.42
CA PHE A 302 -14.59 -6.55 -40.39
C PHE A 302 -16.04 -6.34 -40.84
N ALA A 303 -16.24 -6.37 -42.15
CA ALA A 303 -17.54 -6.19 -42.78
C ALA A 303 -17.65 -7.04 -44.05
N VAL A 304 -18.89 -7.34 -44.44
CA VAL A 304 -19.19 -7.95 -45.75
C VAL A 304 -18.86 -6.94 -46.85
N ALA A 305 -18.01 -7.32 -47.80
CA ALA A 305 -17.70 -6.54 -48.98
C ALA A 305 -18.75 -6.80 -50.07
N MET A 306 -19.09 -5.77 -50.84
CA MET A 306 -20.09 -5.86 -51.92
C MET A 306 -19.73 -4.97 -53.09
N LYS A 307 -20.29 -5.24 -54.27
CA LYS A 307 -20.14 -4.35 -55.43
C LYS A 307 -20.62 -2.93 -55.12
N LYS A 308 -20.02 -1.93 -55.76
CA LYS A 308 -20.47 -0.55 -55.69
C LYS A 308 -21.95 -0.47 -56.10
N ASN A 309 -22.72 0.34 -55.38
CA ASN A 309 -24.17 0.53 -55.60
C ASN A 309 -25.01 -0.76 -55.47
N PHE A 310 -24.64 -1.67 -54.56
CA PHE A 310 -25.43 -2.88 -54.29
C PHE A 310 -26.88 -2.54 -53.87
N CYS A 311 -27.85 -2.98 -54.68
CA CYS A 311 -29.27 -2.61 -54.57
C CYS A 311 -29.92 -2.95 -53.21
N HIS A 312 -29.41 -3.97 -52.50
CA HIS A 312 -29.96 -4.41 -51.21
C HIS A 312 -29.11 -4.01 -50.00
N LYS A 313 -28.18 -3.06 -50.14
CA LYS A 313 -27.27 -2.61 -49.07
C LYS A 313 -28.00 -2.23 -47.76
N LYS A 314 -29.10 -1.47 -47.86
CA LYS A 314 -29.89 -1.05 -46.68
C LYS A 314 -30.51 -2.24 -45.94
N LYS A 315 -31.04 -3.23 -46.68
CA LYS A 315 -31.61 -4.45 -46.10
C LYS A 315 -30.52 -5.31 -45.45
N LEU A 316 -29.38 -5.49 -46.13
CA LEU A 316 -28.22 -6.22 -45.62
C LEU A 316 -27.69 -5.62 -44.31
N ASN A 317 -27.51 -4.30 -44.26
CA ASN A 317 -27.08 -3.59 -43.05
C ASN A 317 -28.08 -3.80 -41.90
N THR A 318 -29.38 -3.72 -42.18
CA THR A 318 -30.42 -3.94 -41.16
C THR A 318 -30.35 -5.36 -40.59
N VAL A 319 -30.14 -6.37 -41.44
CA VAL A 319 -29.98 -7.77 -41.02
C VAL A 319 -28.74 -7.95 -40.16
N ILE A 320 -27.59 -7.45 -40.60
CA ILE A 320 -26.33 -7.56 -39.86
C ILE A 320 -26.42 -6.84 -38.51
N SER A 321 -26.98 -5.64 -38.45
CA SER A 321 -27.20 -4.92 -37.19
C SER A 321 -28.12 -5.69 -36.23
N ARG A 322 -29.17 -6.35 -36.73
CA ARG A 322 -30.03 -7.20 -35.89
C ARG A 322 -29.28 -8.42 -35.35
N ILE A 323 -28.47 -9.08 -36.17
CA ILE A 323 -27.64 -10.23 -35.76
C ILE A 323 -26.66 -9.82 -34.66
N ASN A 324 -26.00 -8.66 -34.80
CA ASN A 324 -25.09 -8.12 -33.79
C ASN A 324 -25.82 -7.73 -32.50
N ASN A 325 -26.95 -7.02 -32.59
CA ASN A 325 -27.74 -6.61 -31.43
C ASN A 325 -28.34 -7.79 -30.67
N ALA A 326 -28.66 -8.89 -31.36
CA ALA A 326 -29.09 -10.14 -30.74
C ALA A 326 -27.92 -10.94 -30.13
N GLY A 327 -26.66 -10.52 -30.34
CA GLY A 327 -25.47 -11.21 -29.83
C GLY A 327 -25.16 -12.54 -30.54
N LEU A 328 -25.80 -12.84 -31.68
CA LEU A 328 -25.71 -14.14 -32.35
C LEU A 328 -24.29 -14.47 -32.84
N TYR A 329 -23.58 -13.48 -33.41
CA TYR A 329 -22.19 -13.70 -33.84
C TYR A 329 -21.30 -14.10 -32.66
N MET A 330 -21.48 -13.44 -31.52
CA MET A 330 -20.72 -13.70 -30.30
C MET A 330 -21.08 -15.05 -29.67
N GLN A 331 -22.36 -15.45 -29.77
CA GLN A 331 -22.80 -16.80 -29.41
C GLN A 331 -22.08 -17.86 -30.26
N PHE A 332 -22.03 -17.70 -31.60
CA PHE A 332 -21.36 -18.65 -32.49
C PHE A 332 -19.87 -18.80 -32.14
N THR A 333 -19.20 -17.68 -31.85
CA THR A 333 -17.80 -17.64 -31.40
C THR A 333 -17.62 -18.40 -30.07
N ASN A 334 -18.49 -18.15 -29.09
CA ASN A 334 -18.41 -18.76 -27.76
C ASN A 334 -18.65 -20.28 -27.80
N GLU A 335 -19.61 -20.75 -28.59
CA GLU A 335 -19.88 -22.17 -28.77
C GLU A 335 -18.69 -22.93 -29.37
N GLU A 336 -18.06 -22.39 -30.41
CA GLU A 336 -16.87 -23.02 -31.02
C GLU A 336 -15.68 -23.03 -30.06
N ARG A 337 -15.50 -21.94 -29.30
CA ARG A 337 -14.49 -21.88 -28.23
C ARG A 337 -14.74 -22.93 -27.15
N TYR A 338 -15.99 -23.16 -26.78
CA TYR A 338 -16.36 -24.16 -25.78
C TYR A 338 -16.13 -25.59 -26.29
N LYS A 339 -16.48 -25.89 -27.55
CA LYS A 339 -16.18 -27.19 -28.18
C LYS A 339 -14.68 -27.48 -28.21
N LEU A 340 -13.87 -26.47 -28.55
CA LEU A 340 -12.41 -26.56 -28.52
C LEU A 340 -11.90 -26.86 -27.10
N TRP A 341 -12.42 -26.14 -26.11
CA TRP A 341 -12.06 -26.36 -24.72
C TRP A 341 -12.35 -27.80 -24.27
N LEU A 342 -13.52 -28.35 -24.63
CA LEU A 342 -13.88 -29.74 -24.35
C LEU A 342 -12.92 -30.74 -25.02
N SER A 343 -12.52 -30.51 -26.27
CA SER A 343 -11.55 -31.38 -26.94
C SER A 343 -10.15 -31.33 -26.31
N ALA A 344 -9.81 -30.25 -25.61
CA ALA A 344 -8.55 -30.11 -24.89
C ALA A 344 -8.56 -30.78 -23.50
N SER A 345 -9.73 -31.10 -22.91
CA SER A 345 -9.84 -31.74 -21.57
C SER A 345 -9.19 -33.10 -21.45
N GLU A 346 -9.21 -33.89 -22.51
CA GLU A 346 -8.64 -35.23 -22.46
C GLU A 346 -7.11 -35.20 -22.33
N ARG A 347 -6.47 -34.15 -22.86
CA ARG A 347 -5.04 -33.88 -22.66
C ARG A 347 -4.72 -33.27 -21.29
N ARG A 348 -5.69 -32.61 -20.63
CA ARG A 348 -5.52 -31.89 -19.35
C ARG A 348 -5.24 -32.79 -18.14
N ARG A 349 -5.60 -34.09 -18.20
CA ARG A 349 -5.55 -34.98 -17.02
C ARG A 349 -4.13 -35.37 -16.58
N ASN A 350 -3.11 -35.14 -17.42
CA ASN A 350 -1.72 -35.53 -17.14
C ASN A 350 -0.81 -34.40 -16.57
N ASP A 351 -1.09 -33.12 -16.84
CA ASP A 351 -0.16 -32.01 -16.53
C ASP A 351 -0.50 -31.19 -15.27
N SER A 352 -1.63 -31.45 -14.60
CA SER A 352 -2.11 -30.59 -13.50
C SER A 352 -1.49 -30.87 -12.12
N LYS A 353 -0.46 -31.72 -12.00
CA LYS A 353 0.29 -31.92 -10.74
C LYS A 353 1.47 -30.93 -10.65
N LYS A 354 1.17 -29.64 -10.45
CA LYS A 354 2.15 -28.56 -10.20
C LYS A 354 2.66 -28.51 -8.74
N ILE A 355 3.18 -29.63 -8.23
CA ILE A 355 4.18 -29.64 -7.15
C ILE A 355 5.16 -30.77 -7.51
N LYS A 356 6.26 -30.44 -8.18
CA LYS A 356 7.32 -31.41 -8.47
C LYS A 356 8.34 -31.33 -7.33
N PRO A 357 8.66 -32.44 -6.63
CA PRO A 357 9.76 -32.44 -5.68
C PRO A 357 11.08 -32.12 -6.40
N LEU A 358 11.99 -31.43 -5.70
CA LEU A 358 13.32 -31.13 -6.24
C LEU A 358 14.04 -32.43 -6.57
N THR A 359 14.60 -32.50 -7.77
CA THR A 359 15.35 -33.66 -8.26
C THR A 359 16.85 -33.44 -8.07
N LEU A 360 17.64 -34.52 -8.19
CA LEU A 360 19.11 -34.43 -8.14
C LEU A 360 19.67 -33.55 -9.27
N GLU A 361 18.98 -33.54 -10.42
CA GLU A 361 19.32 -32.70 -11.57
C GLU A 361 19.20 -31.20 -11.23
N ASP A 362 18.18 -30.82 -10.47
CA ASP A 362 17.96 -29.44 -10.02
C ASP A 362 19.07 -28.94 -9.07
N LEU A 363 19.72 -29.85 -8.34
CA LEU A 363 20.80 -29.54 -7.38
C LEU A 363 22.21 -29.81 -7.93
N SER A 364 22.33 -30.26 -9.18
CA SER A 364 23.58 -30.68 -9.81
C SER A 364 24.71 -29.64 -9.71
N GLY A 365 24.39 -28.34 -9.87
CA GLY A 365 25.39 -27.27 -9.78
C GLY A 365 25.95 -27.04 -8.36
N VAL A 366 25.15 -27.28 -7.32
CA VAL A 366 25.62 -27.18 -5.92
C VAL A 366 26.60 -28.30 -5.61
N PHE A 367 26.27 -29.54 -6.02
CA PHE A 367 27.19 -30.67 -5.89
C PHE A 367 28.46 -30.49 -6.72
N GLY A 368 28.33 -29.94 -7.93
CA GLY A 368 29.48 -29.58 -8.77
C GLY A 368 30.41 -28.58 -8.08
N ALA A 369 29.86 -27.51 -7.49
CA ALA A 369 30.65 -26.52 -6.73
C ALA A 369 31.33 -27.13 -5.49
N PHE A 370 30.65 -28.02 -4.78
CA PHE A 370 31.21 -28.74 -3.63
C PHE A 370 32.37 -29.65 -4.03
N LEU A 371 32.21 -30.46 -5.09
CA LEU A 371 33.26 -31.33 -5.62
C LEU A 371 34.46 -30.53 -6.10
N PHE A 372 34.23 -29.42 -6.80
CA PHE A 372 35.28 -28.50 -7.22
C PHE A 372 36.07 -27.95 -6.01
N GLY A 373 35.38 -27.55 -4.93
CA GLY A 373 36.00 -27.11 -3.69
C GLY A 373 36.85 -28.20 -3.00
N LEU A 374 36.40 -29.45 -3.00
CA LEU A 374 37.17 -30.59 -2.46
C LEU A 374 38.45 -30.86 -3.26
N VAL A 375 38.39 -30.78 -4.59
CA VAL A 375 39.56 -30.95 -5.47
C VAL A 375 40.59 -29.85 -5.22
N LEU A 376 40.15 -28.59 -5.08
CA LEU A 376 41.03 -27.47 -4.74
C LEU A 376 41.70 -27.66 -3.37
N ASN A 377 40.96 -28.14 -2.36
CA ASN A 377 41.51 -28.40 -1.04
C ASN A 377 42.50 -29.58 -1.03
N GLY A 378 42.24 -30.64 -1.79
CA GLY A 378 43.15 -31.78 -1.93
C GLY A 378 44.52 -31.38 -2.52
N ASN A 379 44.53 -30.44 -3.45
CA ASN A 379 45.76 -29.85 -3.99
C ASN A 379 46.42 -28.88 -2.98
N GLY A 380 45.63 -28.13 -2.22
CA GLY A 380 46.11 -27.25 -1.14
C GLY A 380 46.81 -27.99 0.00
N ASN A 381 46.27 -29.14 0.43
CA ASN A 381 46.91 -29.97 1.46
C ASN A 381 48.26 -30.55 1.01
N ARG A 382 48.44 -30.86 -0.27
CA ARG A 382 49.75 -31.27 -0.81
C ARG A 382 50.78 -30.15 -0.75
N LEU A 383 50.35 -28.90 -0.94
CA LEU A 383 51.20 -27.71 -0.81
C LEU A 383 51.50 -27.37 0.66
N ALA A 384 50.50 -27.46 1.55
CA ALA A 384 50.66 -27.21 2.98
C ALA A 384 51.58 -28.23 3.67
N VAL A 385 51.49 -29.52 3.29
CA VAL A 385 52.43 -30.56 3.76
C VAL A 385 53.85 -30.27 3.27
N ARG A 386 54.02 -29.78 2.04
CA ARG A 386 55.32 -29.33 1.50
C ARG A 386 55.89 -28.11 2.23
N GLU A 387 55.05 -27.15 2.62
CA GLU A 387 55.46 -25.98 3.41
C GLU A 387 55.82 -26.34 4.85
N ASP A 388 55.11 -27.27 5.49
CA ASP A 388 55.47 -27.79 6.82
C ASP A 388 56.78 -28.60 6.76
N GLU A 389 56.99 -29.38 5.70
CA GLU A 389 58.27 -30.05 5.45
C GLU A 389 59.41 -29.05 5.21
N LEU A 390 59.21 -28.00 4.40
CA LEU A 390 60.19 -26.91 4.22
C LEU A 390 60.46 -26.14 5.53
N GLY A 391 59.42 -25.89 6.33
CA GLY A 391 59.53 -25.24 7.64
C GLY A 391 60.28 -26.10 8.66
N HIS A 392 60.18 -27.43 8.56
CA HIS A 392 60.97 -28.38 9.34
C HIS A 392 62.44 -28.43 8.88
N VAL A 393 62.72 -28.30 7.58
CA VAL A 393 64.07 -28.20 7.03
C VAL A 393 64.76 -26.89 7.44
N LEU A 394 64.06 -25.75 7.33
CA LEU A 394 64.57 -24.43 7.75
C LEU A 394 64.78 -24.33 9.28
N ARG A 395 63.99 -25.04 10.11
CA ARG A 395 64.24 -25.15 11.55
C ARG A 395 65.43 -26.05 11.89
N ARG A 396 65.77 -27.03 11.05
CA ARG A 396 66.98 -27.84 11.22
C ARG A 396 68.25 -27.07 10.87
N GLU A 397 68.22 -26.23 9.84
CA GLU A 397 69.37 -25.39 9.46
C GLU A 397 69.62 -24.24 10.46
N ASN A 398 68.56 -23.61 10.99
CA ASN A 398 68.72 -22.57 12.02
C ASN A 398 69.16 -23.10 13.40
N ASN A 399 69.05 -24.41 13.66
CA ASN A 399 69.51 -25.01 14.91
C ASN A 399 71.02 -25.36 14.93
N PHE A 400 71.76 -25.17 13.82
CA PHE A 400 73.21 -25.37 13.77
C PHE A 400 74.04 -24.09 14.00
N ASN A 401 73.43 -22.91 13.93
CA ASN A 401 74.12 -21.63 14.15
C ASN A 401 73.35 -20.77 15.16
N GLY A 402 73.54 -21.02 16.46
CA GLY A 402 72.94 -20.17 17.49
C GLY A 402 72.84 -20.83 18.86
N ALA A 403 73.97 -21.20 19.43
CA ALA A 403 74.05 -21.42 20.87
C ALA A 403 73.87 -20.07 21.58
N GLU A 404 72.71 -19.85 22.22
CA GLU A 404 72.60 -19.27 23.57
C GLU A 404 71.13 -19.06 23.99
N ARG A 405 70.87 -19.45 25.25
CA ARG A 405 69.74 -19.08 26.12
C ARG A 405 68.38 -19.79 25.99
N SER A 406 68.37 -20.95 26.64
CA SER A 406 67.54 -21.31 27.80
C SER A 406 66.00 -21.14 27.72
N ASP A 407 65.36 -22.28 27.46
CA ASP A 407 64.22 -22.87 28.19
C ASP A 407 63.02 -22.00 28.55
N PHE A 408 61.92 -22.17 27.79
CA PHE A 408 60.57 -22.13 28.37
C PHE A 408 59.65 -23.20 27.77
N LYS A 409 59.34 -24.19 28.62
CA LYS A 409 58.41 -25.31 28.38
C LYS A 409 56.97 -24.82 28.21
N TRP A 410 56.28 -25.40 27.24
CA TRP A 410 54.83 -25.40 27.11
C TRP A 410 54.16 -26.26 28.18
N SER A 411 53.14 -25.74 28.87
CA SER A 411 52.09 -26.59 29.46
C SER A 411 50.73 -25.88 29.48
N ARG A 412 49.72 -26.67 29.12
CA ARG A 412 48.31 -26.32 28.93
C ARG A 412 47.63 -25.91 30.25
N LEU A 413 46.85 -24.83 30.20
CA LEU A 413 45.87 -24.48 31.22
C LEU A 413 44.52 -25.11 30.86
N THR A 414 44.06 -26.04 31.69
CA THR A 414 42.64 -26.38 31.89
C THR A 414 42.26 -26.08 33.33
N ASN A 415 41.20 -25.26 33.47
CA ASN A 415 40.27 -25.08 34.60
C ASN A 415 40.74 -25.27 36.06
N GLY A 416 40.46 -24.24 36.88
CA GLY A 416 40.33 -24.43 38.32
C GLY A 416 40.21 -23.13 39.09
N ASN A 417 39.06 -22.94 39.75
CA ASN A 417 38.79 -22.11 40.92
C ASN A 417 40.01 -21.45 41.61
N ARG A 418 39.89 -20.16 41.95
CA ARG A 418 39.86 -19.69 43.35
C ARG A 418 39.76 -18.17 43.51
N TYR A 419 38.92 -17.83 44.48
CA TYR A 419 38.83 -16.57 45.21
C TYR A 419 40.15 -16.18 45.92
N LYS A 420 40.24 -14.87 46.17
CA LYS A 420 40.91 -14.15 47.28
C LYS A 420 42.38 -13.69 47.13
N ARG A 421 42.50 -12.39 47.47
CA ARG A 421 43.58 -11.65 48.14
C ARG A 421 44.79 -11.24 47.30
N TYR A 422 44.91 -9.93 47.10
CA TYR A 422 46.11 -9.22 47.56
C TYR A 422 45.70 -8.00 48.40
N VAL A 423 46.40 -7.89 49.52
CA VAL A 423 46.36 -6.88 50.58
C VAL A 423 47.69 -6.11 50.50
N LEU A 424 47.67 -4.86 50.98
CA LEU A 424 48.80 -3.93 51.27
C LEU A 424 49.27 -2.99 50.15
N LYS A 425 48.93 -1.71 50.30
CA LYS A 425 49.84 -0.75 50.95
C LYS A 425 49.04 0.43 51.52
N ALA A 426 49.18 0.62 52.82
CA ALA A 426 48.69 1.76 53.59
C ALA A 426 49.79 2.82 53.69
N ASN A 427 49.38 4.09 53.74
CA ASN A 427 49.70 5.07 54.79
C ASN A 427 49.54 6.49 54.22
N TYR A 428 48.66 7.29 54.83
CA TYR A 428 49.08 8.42 55.68
C TYR A 428 47.87 8.99 56.45
N LEU A 429 48.03 9.00 57.78
CA LEU A 429 47.42 9.83 58.83
C LEU A 429 46.02 9.50 59.41
N LYS A 430 45.95 9.70 60.73
CA LYS A 430 45.14 9.08 61.79
C LYS A 430 44.17 10.14 62.42
N PRO A 431 43.34 9.82 63.44
CA PRO A 431 41.91 10.17 63.50
C PRO A 431 41.55 11.13 64.65
N ILE A 432 40.25 11.42 64.88
CA ILE A 432 39.62 11.52 66.22
C ILE A 432 38.07 11.60 66.11
N ASN A 433 37.42 10.77 66.94
CA ASN A 433 36.03 10.69 67.43
C ASN A 433 34.85 10.30 66.52
N GLN A 434 34.50 9.00 66.66
CA GLN A 434 33.15 8.45 66.63
C GLN A 434 32.35 8.94 67.85
N ASP A 435 31.06 9.26 67.67
CA ASP A 435 29.96 8.47 68.24
C ASP A 435 28.60 9.04 67.85
N CYS A 436 27.58 8.17 67.82
CA CYS A 436 26.19 8.38 67.40
C CYS A 436 25.91 8.49 65.88
N ALA A 437 25.76 7.35 65.20
CA ALA A 437 24.62 7.06 64.30
C ALA A 437 24.85 5.82 63.42
N ILE A 438 24.66 4.60 63.95
CA ILE A 438 24.64 3.39 63.11
C ILE A 438 23.34 2.57 63.19
N HIS A 439 22.41 2.84 64.13
CA HIS A 439 21.15 2.07 64.18
C HIS A 439 19.92 2.62 63.42
N VAL A 440 20.03 3.71 62.66
CA VAL A 440 18.86 4.30 61.96
C VAL A 440 18.93 4.22 60.42
N LYS A 441 20.05 3.82 59.81
CA LYS A 441 20.22 3.85 58.33
C LYS A 441 19.79 2.58 57.59
N GLU A 442 19.76 1.40 58.23
CA GLU A 442 19.40 0.15 57.52
C GLU A 442 17.88 -0.10 57.40
N PHE A 443 17.08 0.36 58.36
CA PHE A 443 15.62 0.18 58.32
C PHE A 443 14.91 1.10 57.30
N ARG A 444 15.44 2.31 57.06
CA ARG A 444 14.89 3.23 56.03
C ARG A 444 15.20 2.78 54.61
N CYS A 445 16.31 2.09 54.35
CA CYS A 445 16.71 1.70 53.00
C CYS A 445 15.90 0.51 52.46
N LYS A 446 15.52 -0.45 53.31
CA LYS A 446 14.59 -1.54 52.93
C LYS A 446 13.18 -1.04 52.66
N LYS A 447 12.67 -0.09 53.47
CA LYS A 447 11.34 0.51 53.28
C LYS A 447 11.27 1.36 52.00
N VAL A 448 12.32 2.13 51.68
CA VAL A 448 12.42 2.91 50.44
C VAL A 448 12.60 2.01 49.20
N LYS A 449 13.41 0.94 49.25
CA LYS A 449 13.49 -0.04 48.16
C LYS A 449 12.15 -0.75 47.93
N HIS A 450 11.47 -1.16 48.99
CA HIS A 450 10.17 -1.83 48.89
C HIS A 450 9.07 -0.89 48.36
N VAL A 451 9.08 0.39 48.77
CA VAL A 451 8.20 1.43 48.22
C VAL A 451 8.52 1.71 46.75
N LEU A 452 9.78 1.82 46.35
CA LEU A 452 10.19 2.03 44.95
C LEU A 452 9.90 0.81 44.05
N GLU A 453 10.03 -0.42 44.58
CA GLU A 453 9.64 -1.64 43.88
C GLU A 453 8.12 -1.76 43.75
N ASN A 454 7.35 -1.44 44.79
CA ASN A 454 5.89 -1.42 44.73
C ASN A 454 5.37 -0.30 43.82
N GLN A 455 6.05 0.86 43.78
CA GLN A 455 5.73 1.95 42.87
C GLN A 455 6.04 1.58 41.41
N LYS A 456 7.18 0.90 41.14
CA LYS A 456 7.48 0.35 39.81
C LYS A 456 6.49 -0.73 39.39
N LYS A 457 6.11 -1.65 40.28
CA LYS A 457 5.10 -2.70 40.01
C LYS A 457 3.73 -2.10 39.70
N GLY A 458 3.31 -1.08 40.46
CA GLY A 458 2.06 -0.34 40.22
C GLY A 458 2.05 0.40 38.87
N CYS A 459 3.17 1.02 38.48
CA CYS A 459 3.30 1.64 37.16
C CYS A 459 3.18 0.60 36.03
N THR A 460 3.88 -0.55 36.12
CA THR A 460 3.83 -1.60 35.10
C THR A 460 2.43 -2.20 34.96
N LEU A 461 1.72 -2.44 36.07
CA LEU A 461 0.35 -2.94 36.06
C LEU A 461 -0.60 -1.95 35.37
N GLY A 462 -0.45 -0.65 35.62
CA GLY A 462 -1.25 0.39 34.96
C GLY A 462 -1.09 0.41 33.44
N TYR A 463 0.14 0.26 32.93
CA TYR A 463 0.38 0.17 31.48
C TYR A 463 -0.19 -1.13 30.88
N ALA A 464 -0.10 -2.25 31.59
CA ALA A 464 -0.68 -3.53 31.14
C ALA A 464 -2.21 -3.48 31.09
N LEU A 465 -2.86 -2.91 32.11
CA LEU A 465 -4.32 -2.72 32.14
C LEU A 465 -4.80 -1.82 31.00
N LEU A 466 -4.09 -0.73 30.73
CA LEU A 466 -4.43 0.18 29.63
C LEU A 466 -4.31 -0.52 28.26
N CYS A 467 -3.22 -1.25 28.04
CA CYS A 467 -3.00 -2.00 26.81
C CYS A 467 -4.08 -3.08 26.62
N ALA A 468 -4.39 -3.83 27.68
CA ALA A 468 -5.46 -4.82 27.66
C ALA A 468 -6.83 -4.17 27.39
N GLY A 469 -7.15 -3.05 28.04
CA GLY A 469 -8.40 -2.32 27.82
C GLY A 469 -8.58 -1.87 26.37
N ALA A 470 -7.54 -1.26 25.77
CA ALA A 470 -7.55 -0.87 24.37
C ALA A 470 -7.74 -2.09 23.44
N CYS A 471 -6.93 -3.14 23.60
CA CYS A 471 -7.01 -4.31 22.71
C CYS A 471 -8.31 -5.11 22.86
N LEU A 472 -8.84 -5.28 24.08
CA LEU A 472 -10.06 -6.03 24.32
C LEU A 472 -11.31 -5.31 23.78
N CYS A 473 -11.39 -3.99 23.94
CA CYS A 473 -12.52 -3.21 23.43
C CYS A 473 -12.61 -3.26 21.90
N TYR A 474 -11.47 -3.31 21.21
CA TYR A 474 -11.38 -3.36 19.75
C TYR A 474 -11.17 -4.75 19.16
N ARG A 475 -11.30 -5.82 19.95
CA ARG A 475 -11.16 -7.20 19.44
C ARG A 475 -12.10 -7.48 18.27
N GLY A 476 -13.35 -7.01 18.35
CA GLY A 476 -14.34 -7.18 17.28
C GLY A 476 -13.97 -6.49 15.96
N ALA A 477 -13.09 -5.48 15.99
CA ALA A 477 -12.59 -4.83 14.77
C ALA A 477 -11.79 -5.79 13.88
N LEU A 478 -11.18 -6.83 14.45
CA LEU A 478 -10.37 -7.80 13.71
C LEU A 478 -11.21 -8.69 12.78
N GLU A 479 -12.51 -8.79 13.04
CA GLU A 479 -13.47 -9.58 12.25
C GLU A 479 -14.23 -8.72 11.23
N CYS A 480 -13.92 -7.42 11.14
CA CYS A 480 -14.55 -6.49 10.20
C CYS A 480 -13.96 -6.59 8.78
N GLY A 481 -14.78 -6.28 7.78
CA GLY A 481 -14.35 -6.14 6.39
C GLY A 481 -13.90 -4.70 6.05
N PHE A 482 -13.42 -4.50 4.83
CA PHE A 482 -13.30 -3.14 4.29
C PHE A 482 -14.69 -2.60 3.95
N VAL A 483 -15.06 -1.49 4.56
CA VAL A 483 -16.37 -0.87 4.43
C VAL A 483 -16.24 0.62 4.14
N PHE A 484 -17.19 1.20 3.38
CA PHE A 484 -17.25 2.63 3.12
C PHE A 484 -15.94 3.17 2.53
N ASP A 485 -15.35 4.23 3.11
CA ASP A 485 -14.11 4.85 2.64
C ASP A 485 -12.94 3.84 2.50
N ASP A 486 -12.94 2.71 3.22
CA ASP A 486 -11.87 1.71 3.15
C ASP A 486 -11.77 1.06 1.76
N VAL A 487 -12.90 0.96 1.06
CA VAL A 487 -12.96 0.39 -0.29
C VAL A 487 -12.12 1.24 -1.24
N SER A 488 -12.37 2.55 -1.28
CA SER A 488 -11.62 3.45 -2.16
C SER A 488 -10.18 3.66 -1.72
N ALA A 489 -9.92 3.81 -0.41
CA ALA A 489 -8.57 4.07 0.09
C ALA A 489 -7.60 2.87 -0.01
N ILE A 490 -8.12 1.64 -0.05
CA ILE A 490 -7.31 0.40 0.03
C ILE A 490 -7.57 -0.53 -1.15
N ARG A 491 -8.84 -0.92 -1.35
CA ARG A 491 -9.21 -1.90 -2.38
C ARG A 491 -9.07 -1.31 -3.78
N GLU A 492 -9.43 -0.06 -4.01
CA GLU A 492 -9.36 0.58 -5.33
C GLU A 492 -8.05 1.36 -5.54
N ASN A 493 -7.38 1.75 -4.46
CA ASN A 493 -6.17 2.54 -4.50
C ASN A 493 -5.00 1.78 -5.15
N ARG A 494 -4.58 2.27 -6.33
CA ARG A 494 -3.51 1.68 -7.14
C ARG A 494 -2.11 1.89 -6.55
N ASP A 495 -1.92 2.87 -5.67
CA ASP A 495 -0.60 3.17 -5.09
C ASP A 495 -0.12 2.11 -4.10
N LEU A 496 -1.03 1.28 -3.60
CA LEU A 496 -0.71 0.12 -2.75
C LEU A 496 -0.15 -1.05 -3.57
N ARG A 497 -0.33 -1.07 -4.90
CA ARG A 497 0.06 -2.21 -5.74
C ARG A 497 1.57 -2.21 -6.02
N PRO A 498 2.22 -3.39 -6.04
CA PRO A 498 3.65 -3.50 -6.36
C PRO A 498 4.03 -2.97 -7.75
N SER A 499 3.08 -3.01 -8.70
CA SER A 499 3.23 -2.49 -10.06
C SER A 499 3.37 -0.96 -10.13
N SER A 500 2.89 -0.24 -9.12
CA SER A 500 2.93 1.23 -9.10
C SER A 500 4.24 1.71 -8.48
N PRO A 501 4.97 2.66 -9.10
CA PRO A 501 6.19 3.23 -8.51
C PRO A 501 5.97 3.79 -7.11
N TRP A 502 6.98 3.71 -6.23
CA TRP A 502 6.88 4.29 -4.88
C TRP A 502 6.84 5.82 -4.89
N SER A 503 7.41 6.45 -5.92
CA SER A 503 7.40 7.90 -6.10
C SER A 503 6.00 8.47 -6.27
N ASN A 504 5.04 7.69 -6.76
CA ASN A 504 3.64 8.10 -6.89
C ASN A 504 3.03 8.56 -5.56
N LEU A 505 3.47 7.97 -4.44
CA LEU A 505 2.99 8.37 -3.10
C LEU A 505 3.30 9.84 -2.79
N LEU A 506 4.33 10.43 -3.41
CA LEU A 506 4.70 11.83 -3.22
C LEU A 506 3.87 12.80 -4.05
N PHE A 507 3.21 12.32 -5.10
CA PHE A 507 2.50 13.16 -6.09
C PHE A 507 1.00 12.86 -6.20
N ASN A 508 0.53 11.77 -5.60
CA ASN A 508 -0.88 11.40 -5.54
C ASN A 508 -1.50 11.80 -4.21
N ASP A 509 -2.82 11.92 -4.19
CA ASP A 509 -3.59 12.09 -2.98
C ASP A 509 -3.78 10.77 -2.22
N PHE A 510 -4.39 10.86 -1.05
CA PHE A 510 -4.70 9.74 -0.16
C PHE A 510 -5.45 8.58 -0.83
N TRP A 511 -6.21 8.84 -1.90
CA TRP A 511 -7.04 7.87 -2.60
C TRP A 511 -6.35 7.24 -3.82
N GLY A 512 -5.14 7.72 -4.17
CA GLY A 512 -4.37 7.25 -5.32
C GLY A 512 -4.62 8.03 -6.60
N THR A 513 -5.22 9.21 -6.52
CA THR A 513 -5.45 10.09 -7.67
C THR A 513 -4.32 11.12 -7.78
N PRO A 514 -3.72 11.34 -8.96
CA PRO A 514 -2.70 12.37 -9.15
C PRO A 514 -3.18 13.76 -8.74
N MET A 515 -2.35 14.47 -7.97
CA MET A 515 -2.70 15.76 -7.35
C MET A 515 -2.97 16.88 -8.36
N ASN A 516 -2.51 16.74 -9.60
CA ASN A 516 -2.75 17.69 -10.68
C ASN A 516 -4.13 17.54 -11.34
N LYS A 517 -4.85 16.44 -11.12
CA LYS A 517 -6.20 16.25 -11.68
C LYS A 517 -7.24 17.04 -10.88
N GLU A 518 -8.28 17.49 -11.56
CA GLU A 518 -9.43 18.19 -10.95
C GLU A 518 -10.23 17.27 -10.03
N GLN A 519 -10.33 15.98 -10.38
CA GLN A 519 -11.01 14.95 -9.57
C GLN A 519 -10.27 14.59 -8.27
N SER A 520 -9.06 15.12 -8.04
CA SER A 520 -8.33 14.85 -6.80
C SER A 520 -8.96 15.61 -5.64
N HIS A 521 -9.14 14.93 -4.51
CA HIS A 521 -9.63 15.53 -3.27
C HIS A 521 -8.59 16.42 -2.58
N LYS A 522 -7.39 16.54 -3.15
CA LYS A 522 -6.23 17.28 -2.63
C LYS A 522 -5.80 16.86 -1.22
N SER A 523 -6.18 15.66 -0.79
CA SER A 523 -5.85 15.10 0.52
C SER A 523 -4.45 14.48 0.53
N TYR A 524 -3.42 15.30 0.77
CA TYR A 524 -2.03 14.82 0.79
C TYR A 524 -1.64 14.13 2.11
N ARG A 525 -1.49 12.80 2.09
CA ARG A 525 -1.19 11.95 3.27
C ARG A 525 -0.23 10.78 2.95
N PRO A 526 0.98 11.07 2.45
CA PRO A 526 1.89 10.05 1.91
C PRO A 526 2.36 9.04 2.96
N VAL A 527 2.53 9.45 4.22
CA VAL A 527 2.97 8.55 5.29
C VAL A 527 1.90 7.50 5.59
N CYS A 528 0.63 7.89 5.59
CA CYS A 528 -0.47 6.95 5.81
C CYS A 528 -0.56 5.93 4.66
N VAL A 529 -0.55 6.40 3.40
CA VAL A 529 -0.59 5.52 2.21
C VAL A 529 0.61 4.58 2.17
N PHE A 530 1.79 5.06 2.58
CA PHE A 530 2.98 4.22 2.73
C PHE A 530 2.76 3.08 3.73
N THR A 531 2.14 3.35 4.88
CA THR A 531 1.80 2.27 5.83
C THR A 531 0.79 1.27 5.26
N TYR A 532 -0.17 1.70 4.44
CA TYR A 532 -1.07 0.76 3.75
C TYR A 532 -0.33 -0.08 2.73
N ARG A 533 0.60 0.50 1.97
CA ARG A 533 1.43 -0.22 1.01
C ARG A 533 2.31 -1.27 1.71
N LEU A 534 2.91 -0.94 2.84
CA LEU A 534 3.63 -1.92 3.67
C LEU A 534 2.69 -3.02 4.18
N ASN A 535 1.47 -2.67 4.58
CA ASN A 535 0.47 -3.64 5.02
C ASN A 535 0.06 -4.61 3.90
N TYR A 536 -0.08 -4.09 2.68
CA TYR A 536 -0.39 -4.85 1.47
C TYR A 536 0.71 -5.85 1.13
N LEU A 537 1.99 -5.47 1.30
CA LEU A 537 3.12 -6.39 1.07
C LEU A 537 3.10 -7.60 2.03
N LEU A 538 2.56 -7.43 3.24
CA LEU A 538 2.52 -8.49 4.26
C LEU A 538 1.24 -9.34 4.21
N HIS A 539 0.08 -8.71 3.96
CA HIS A 539 -1.24 -9.35 4.11
C HIS A 539 -2.13 -9.23 2.86
N GLY A 540 -1.64 -8.64 1.76
CA GLY A 540 -2.44 -8.40 0.56
C GLY A 540 -3.68 -7.55 0.86
N LEU A 541 -4.85 -8.01 0.39
CA LEU A 541 -6.15 -7.39 0.66
C LEU A 541 -6.93 -8.13 1.77
N GLN A 542 -6.25 -8.81 2.69
CA GLN A 542 -6.91 -9.43 3.86
C GLN A 542 -7.20 -8.35 4.93
N PRO A 543 -8.47 -8.05 5.27
CA PRO A 543 -8.82 -6.95 6.19
C PRO A 543 -8.20 -7.07 7.58
N PHE A 544 -8.11 -8.30 8.10
CA PHE A 544 -7.56 -8.61 9.43
C PHE A 544 -6.24 -7.89 9.72
N GLY A 545 -5.28 -7.96 8.78
CA GLY A 545 -3.96 -7.37 8.96
C GLY A 545 -3.99 -5.84 9.05
N TYR A 546 -5.00 -5.19 8.48
CA TYR A 546 -5.14 -3.74 8.51
C TYR A 546 -5.79 -3.26 9.81
N HIS A 547 -6.85 -3.94 10.25
CA HIS A 547 -7.49 -3.66 11.53
C HIS A 547 -6.53 -3.94 12.69
N LEU A 548 -5.75 -5.03 12.63
CA LEU A 548 -4.75 -5.35 13.64
C LEU A 548 -3.72 -4.23 13.80
N ALA A 549 -3.22 -3.67 12.69
CA ALA A 549 -2.30 -2.54 12.74
C ALA A 549 -2.93 -1.30 13.37
N ASN A 550 -4.21 -0.99 13.09
CA ASN A 550 -4.90 0.14 13.73
C ASN A 550 -5.07 -0.07 15.24
N VAL A 551 -5.45 -1.27 15.68
CA VAL A 551 -5.60 -1.60 17.11
C VAL A 551 -4.26 -1.49 17.85
N ILE A 552 -3.17 -2.00 17.25
CA ILE A 552 -1.82 -1.86 17.81
C ILE A 552 -1.42 -0.38 17.90
N LEU A 553 -1.63 0.40 16.83
CA LEU A 553 -1.34 1.83 16.82
C LEU A 553 -2.17 2.58 17.87
N HIS A 554 -3.45 2.27 18.04
CA HIS A 554 -4.31 2.86 19.06
C HIS A 554 -3.77 2.55 20.47
N ALA A 555 -3.42 1.29 20.75
CA ALA A 555 -2.82 0.91 22.02
C ALA A 555 -1.51 1.68 22.29
N LEU A 556 -0.64 1.84 21.28
CA LEU A 556 0.58 2.63 21.40
C LEU A 556 0.28 4.11 21.67
N VAL A 557 -0.71 4.70 21.01
CA VAL A 557 -1.17 6.07 21.27
C VAL A 557 -1.65 6.21 22.71
N CYS A 558 -2.44 5.26 23.22
CA CYS A 558 -2.91 5.27 24.61
C CYS A 558 -1.75 5.24 25.61
N LEU A 559 -0.72 4.40 25.36
CA LEU A 559 0.47 4.32 26.22
C LEU A 559 1.29 5.63 26.19
N LEU A 560 1.49 6.21 25.01
CA LEU A 560 2.17 7.51 24.85
C LEU A 560 1.37 8.65 25.47
N TYR A 561 0.06 8.60 25.36
CA TYR A 561 -0.84 9.59 25.94
C TYR A 561 -0.79 9.52 27.47
N LYS A 562 -0.85 8.32 28.07
CA LYS A 562 -0.60 8.14 29.52
C LYS A 562 0.73 8.75 29.92
N ARG A 563 1.81 8.45 29.18
CA ARG A 563 3.14 9.02 29.45
C ARG A 563 3.14 10.55 29.39
N THR A 564 2.44 11.12 28.43
CA THR A 564 2.28 12.59 28.29
C THR A 564 1.52 13.17 29.48
N CYS A 565 0.42 12.54 29.92
CA CYS A 565 -0.35 12.97 31.09
C CYS A 565 0.48 12.96 32.38
N THR A 566 1.40 12.01 32.56
CA THR A 566 2.28 11.97 33.75
C THR A 566 3.21 13.18 33.89
N LEU A 567 3.34 14.01 32.85
CA LEU A 567 4.07 15.28 32.92
C LEU A 567 3.29 16.37 33.68
N PHE A 568 1.96 16.23 33.79
CA PHE A 568 1.07 17.26 34.32
C PHE A 568 0.28 16.81 35.55
N VAL A 569 -0.12 15.54 35.60
CA VAL A 569 -0.98 14.97 36.66
C VAL A 569 -0.35 13.72 37.29
N SER A 570 -0.93 13.27 38.41
CA SER A 570 -0.48 12.05 39.10
C SER A 570 -0.63 10.80 38.23
N GLU A 571 0.13 9.73 38.53
CA GLU A 571 0.06 8.45 37.80
C GLU A 571 -1.36 7.86 37.75
N GLY A 572 -2.13 7.99 38.85
CA GLY A 572 -3.51 7.52 38.92
C GLY A 572 -4.44 8.33 38.00
N THR A 573 -4.37 9.66 38.04
CA THR A 573 -5.17 10.53 37.16
C THR A 573 -4.78 10.35 35.69
N ALA A 574 -3.48 10.16 35.41
CA ALA A 574 -2.99 9.87 34.06
C ALA A 574 -3.53 8.54 33.52
N LEU A 575 -3.54 7.49 34.35
CA LEU A 575 -4.11 6.19 33.99
C LEU A 575 -5.60 6.32 33.66
N VAL A 576 -6.36 7.04 34.50
CA VAL A 576 -7.79 7.29 34.30
C VAL A 576 -8.06 8.07 33.01
N ALA A 577 -7.32 9.16 32.77
CA ALA A 577 -7.42 9.93 31.53
C ALA A 577 -7.15 9.06 30.31
N SER A 578 -6.13 8.20 30.37
CA SER A 578 -5.81 7.29 29.27
C SER A 578 -6.81 6.15 29.10
N LEU A 579 -7.42 5.65 30.18
CA LEU A 579 -8.46 4.62 30.09
C LEU A 579 -9.74 5.17 29.47
N LEU A 580 -10.18 6.36 29.91
CA LEU A 580 -11.30 7.07 29.30
C LEU A 580 -11.08 7.28 27.80
N PHE A 581 -9.87 7.70 27.42
CA PHE A 581 -9.48 7.84 26.02
C PHE A 581 -9.52 6.49 25.28
N ALA A 582 -8.93 5.43 25.84
CA ALA A 582 -8.83 4.13 25.19
C ALA A 582 -10.18 3.46 24.91
N VAL A 583 -11.20 3.70 25.75
CA VAL A 583 -12.52 3.04 25.61
C VAL A 583 -13.58 3.93 24.99
N HIS A 584 -13.25 5.16 24.59
CA HIS A 584 -14.22 6.16 24.17
C HIS A 584 -14.95 5.74 22.86
N PRO A 585 -16.30 5.63 22.83
CA PRO A 585 -17.04 5.12 21.66
C PRO A 585 -16.84 5.91 20.37
N LEU A 586 -16.60 7.21 20.50
CA LEU A 586 -16.29 8.13 19.39
C LEU A 586 -15.08 7.69 18.55
N HIS A 587 -14.16 6.91 19.12
CA HIS A 587 -12.95 6.48 18.43
C HIS A 587 -13.18 5.31 17.48
N THR A 588 -14.37 4.71 17.47
CA THR A 588 -14.68 3.56 16.61
C THR A 588 -14.48 3.86 15.13
N GLU A 589 -14.86 5.05 14.64
CA GLU A 589 -14.57 5.47 13.26
C GLU A 589 -13.05 5.57 12.98
N ALA A 590 -12.26 6.04 13.96
CA ALA A 590 -10.82 6.19 13.80
C ALA A 590 -10.05 4.87 13.92
N VAL A 591 -10.49 3.95 14.79
CA VAL A 591 -9.77 2.71 15.11
C VAL A 591 -10.28 1.53 14.29
N THR A 592 -11.60 1.34 14.23
CA THR A 592 -12.23 0.22 13.54
C THR A 592 -12.28 0.48 12.03
N GLY A 593 -12.64 1.70 11.61
CA GLY A 593 -12.49 2.12 10.20
C GLY A 593 -11.01 2.19 9.80
N VAL A 594 -10.60 1.47 8.74
CA VAL A 594 -9.18 1.34 8.41
C VAL A 594 -8.59 2.68 7.95
N VAL A 595 -9.36 3.49 7.21
CA VAL A 595 -9.06 4.86 6.78
C VAL A 595 -8.71 5.78 7.96
N GLY A 596 -9.27 5.50 9.13
CA GLY A 596 -8.99 6.20 10.38
C GLY A 596 -7.52 6.11 10.83
N ARG A 597 -6.71 5.21 10.24
CA ARG A 597 -5.26 5.11 10.48
C ARG A 597 -4.54 6.46 10.34
N ALA A 598 -5.01 7.33 9.45
CA ALA A 598 -4.44 8.69 9.31
C ALA A 598 -4.51 9.48 10.63
N GLU A 599 -5.60 9.38 11.38
CA GLU A 599 -5.79 10.03 12.69
C GLU A 599 -4.88 9.42 13.75
N ILE A 600 -4.85 8.08 13.82
CA ILE A 600 -4.07 7.35 14.83
C ILE A 600 -2.58 7.61 14.63
N LEU A 601 -2.11 7.55 13.38
CA LEU A 601 -0.70 7.74 13.03
C LEU A 601 -0.27 9.19 13.22
N SER A 602 -1.12 10.15 12.83
CA SER A 602 -0.86 11.57 13.12
C SER A 602 -0.76 11.81 14.63
N SER A 603 -1.68 11.25 15.42
CA SER A 603 -1.69 11.34 16.89
C SER A 603 -0.48 10.66 17.54
N PHE A 604 -0.03 9.53 17.02
CA PHE A 604 1.16 8.82 17.47
C PHE A 604 2.41 9.72 17.32
N PHE A 605 2.63 10.27 16.13
CA PHE A 605 3.75 11.17 15.88
C PHE A 605 3.59 12.54 16.58
N TYR A 606 2.36 13.02 16.77
CA TYR A 606 2.03 14.23 17.53
C TYR A 606 2.51 14.11 18.99
N LEU A 607 2.18 13.00 19.67
CA LEU A 607 2.61 12.76 21.04
C LEU A 607 4.12 12.53 21.15
N LEU A 608 4.73 11.81 20.20
CA LEU A 608 6.19 11.64 20.17
C LEU A 608 6.91 12.97 19.95
N THR A 609 6.40 13.83 19.06
CA THR A 609 6.92 15.19 18.85
C THR A 609 6.93 15.96 20.16
N PHE A 610 5.81 15.93 20.89
CA PHE A 610 5.69 16.61 22.17
C PHE A 610 6.65 16.05 23.24
N LEU A 611 6.77 14.73 23.36
CA LEU A 611 7.69 14.08 24.32
C LEU A 611 9.17 14.31 23.99
N SER A 612 9.53 14.29 22.70
CA SER A 612 10.87 14.65 22.24
C SER A 612 11.16 16.14 22.49
N TYR A 613 10.19 17.03 22.24
CA TYR A 613 10.32 18.45 22.55
C TYR A 613 10.50 18.71 24.06
N ASN A 614 9.72 18.04 24.90
CA ASN A 614 9.89 18.08 26.36
C ASN A 614 11.30 17.64 26.78
N SER A 615 11.85 16.61 26.12
CA SER A 615 13.22 16.15 26.37
C SER A 615 14.27 17.16 25.89
N ALA A 616 14.02 17.80 24.74
CA ALA A 616 14.87 18.85 24.18
C ALA A 616 14.94 20.10 25.07
N ALA A 617 13.81 20.45 25.69
CA ALA A 617 13.65 21.61 26.55
C ALA A 617 13.79 21.28 28.05
N ALA A 618 14.28 20.07 28.39
CA ALA A 618 14.42 19.63 29.78
C ALA A 618 15.29 20.58 30.63
N LYS A 619 16.27 21.25 30.00
CA LYS A 619 17.02 22.37 30.59
C LYS A 619 16.43 23.68 30.08
N ARG A 620 15.89 24.53 30.97
CA ARG A 620 15.28 25.81 30.58
C ARG A 620 16.23 26.73 29.79
N THR A 621 17.51 26.73 30.16
CA THR A 621 18.54 27.63 29.64
C THR A 621 19.32 27.08 28.44
N SER A 622 19.08 25.84 28.03
CA SER A 622 19.85 25.20 26.96
C SER A 622 19.00 24.18 26.22
N THR A 623 19.06 24.19 24.90
CA THR A 623 18.30 23.27 24.06
C THR A 623 19.17 22.07 23.71
N ASP A 624 18.67 20.85 23.98
CA ASP A 624 19.28 19.64 23.42
C ASP A 624 18.86 19.51 21.95
N TRP A 625 19.79 19.82 21.07
CA TRP A 625 19.57 19.86 19.63
C TRP A 625 19.26 18.51 18.99
N PHE A 626 19.69 17.40 19.60
CA PHE A 626 19.36 16.08 19.08
C PHE A 626 17.87 15.81 19.23
N TRP A 627 17.34 15.95 20.44
CA TRP A 627 15.92 15.76 20.71
C TRP A 627 15.05 16.82 20.04
N PHE A 628 15.56 18.04 19.89
CA PHE A 628 14.88 19.09 19.14
C PHE A 628 14.77 18.73 17.66
N GLY A 629 15.86 18.26 17.02
CA GLY A 629 15.85 17.75 15.65
C GLY A 629 14.89 16.58 15.47
N CYS A 630 14.86 15.62 16.41
CA CYS A 630 13.88 14.54 16.41
C CYS A 630 12.44 15.08 16.43
N SER A 631 12.15 16.10 17.25
CA SER A 631 10.81 16.70 17.31
C SER A 631 10.38 17.32 15.98
N LEU A 632 11.29 17.95 15.23
CA LEU A 632 10.98 18.53 13.91
C LEU A 632 10.64 17.45 12.88
N VAL A 633 11.40 16.36 12.84
CA VAL A 633 11.16 15.22 11.94
C VAL A 633 9.83 14.55 12.28
N LEU A 634 9.56 14.30 13.57
CA LEU A 634 8.31 13.70 14.01
C LEU A 634 7.11 14.62 13.72
N ALA A 635 7.26 15.94 13.82
CA ALA A 635 6.21 16.90 13.45
C ALA A 635 5.87 16.83 11.95
N ALA A 636 6.89 16.65 11.10
CA ALA A 636 6.69 16.45 9.66
C ALA A 636 5.95 15.13 9.39
N LEU A 637 6.34 14.03 10.06
CA LEU A 637 5.65 12.74 9.95
C LEU A 637 4.19 12.82 10.42
N ALA A 638 3.90 13.57 11.50
CA ALA A 638 2.53 13.82 11.95
C ALA A 638 1.73 14.57 10.88
N THR A 639 2.30 15.63 10.31
CA THR A 639 1.68 16.49 9.28
C THR A 639 1.42 15.74 7.97
N PHE A 640 2.33 14.86 7.57
CA PHE A 640 2.21 14.03 6.36
C PHE A 640 1.41 12.75 6.58
N SER A 641 1.08 12.41 7.83
CA SER A 641 0.05 11.41 8.13
C SER A 641 -1.34 12.04 8.02
N LYS A 642 -1.50 13.26 8.55
CA LYS A 642 -2.71 14.08 8.44
C LYS A 642 -2.41 15.56 8.70
N GLU A 643 -3.14 16.45 8.03
CA GLU A 643 -3.06 17.91 8.16
C GLU A 643 -3.07 18.43 9.61
N GLN A 644 -3.88 17.83 10.48
CA GLN A 644 -3.97 18.24 11.88
C GLN A 644 -2.65 18.09 12.64
N GLY A 645 -1.72 17.25 12.18
CA GLY A 645 -0.42 17.04 12.81
C GLY A 645 0.41 18.32 12.95
N ILE A 646 0.23 19.32 12.07
CA ILE A 646 0.96 20.59 12.14
C ILE A 646 0.68 21.38 13.43
N THR A 647 -0.48 21.13 14.04
CA THR A 647 -0.97 21.86 15.22
C THR A 647 -0.16 21.53 16.49
N VAL A 648 0.67 20.48 16.47
CA VAL A 648 1.59 20.13 17.56
C VAL A 648 2.57 21.26 17.87
N VAL A 649 2.91 22.08 16.86
CA VAL A 649 3.76 23.24 17.03
C VAL A 649 3.13 24.24 18.01
N GLY A 650 1.82 24.48 17.89
CA GLY A 650 1.06 25.29 18.84
C GLY A 650 1.12 24.72 20.26
N LEU A 651 0.96 23.40 20.41
CA LEU A 651 1.07 22.74 21.71
C LEU A 651 2.47 22.90 22.33
N CYS A 652 3.54 22.68 21.56
CA CYS A 652 4.91 22.89 22.02
C CYS A 652 5.17 24.35 22.44
N CYS A 653 4.67 25.33 21.68
CA CYS A 653 4.75 26.74 22.02
C CYS A 653 4.03 27.05 23.35
N THR A 654 2.81 26.54 23.54
CA THR A 654 2.08 26.74 24.81
C THR A 654 2.81 26.10 25.99
N TYR A 655 3.37 24.91 25.80
CA TYR A 655 4.16 24.24 26.81
C TYR A 655 5.43 25.02 27.19
N ASP A 656 6.19 25.54 26.21
CA ASP A 656 7.43 26.28 26.48
C ASP A 656 7.16 27.59 27.23
N LEU A 657 6.17 28.35 26.78
CA LEU A 657 5.87 29.67 27.37
C LEU A 657 5.22 29.55 28.75
N PHE A 658 4.17 28.75 28.88
CA PHE A 658 3.32 28.77 30.07
C PHE A 658 3.68 27.69 31.10
N VAL A 659 4.23 26.54 30.68
CA VAL A 659 4.61 25.45 31.59
C VAL A 659 6.09 25.55 31.97
N LEU A 660 7.00 25.66 30.99
CA LEU A 660 8.43 25.73 31.26
C LEU A 660 8.86 27.08 31.82
N HIS A 661 8.52 28.17 31.15
CA HIS A 661 8.93 29.53 31.54
C HIS A 661 7.99 30.21 32.54
N LYS A 662 6.81 29.61 32.79
CA LYS A 662 5.79 30.13 33.72
C LYS A 662 5.42 31.60 33.43
N LEU A 663 5.36 31.96 32.15
CA LEU A 663 5.01 33.33 31.74
C LEU A 663 3.51 33.55 31.84
N ARG A 664 3.12 34.77 32.22
CA ARG A 664 1.73 35.24 32.12
C ARG A 664 1.55 36.04 30.83
N LEU A 665 0.31 36.13 30.34
CA LEU A 665 -0.03 36.97 29.19
C LEU A 665 0.36 38.46 29.38
N PRO A 666 0.18 39.08 30.57
CA PRO A 666 0.68 40.43 30.83
C PRO A 666 2.22 40.54 30.86
N ASP A 667 2.91 39.45 31.20
CA ASP A 667 4.39 39.43 31.29
C ASP A 667 5.06 39.28 29.92
N LEU A 668 4.34 38.75 28.91
CA LEU A 668 4.81 38.68 27.52
C LEU A 668 5.16 40.07 26.96
N PHE A 669 4.44 41.11 27.38
CA PHE A 669 4.67 42.49 26.95
C PHE A 669 5.67 43.27 27.82
N LYS A 670 6.07 42.72 28.99
CA LYS A 670 6.93 43.40 29.97
C LYS A 670 8.29 42.72 30.21
N SER A 671 8.47 41.47 29.76
CA SER A 671 9.63 40.66 30.15
C SER A 671 10.93 41.00 29.38
N GLY A 672 12.04 41.12 30.12
CA GLY A 672 13.38 41.44 29.58
C GLY A 672 13.95 40.39 28.62
N LYS A 673 14.67 40.87 27.60
CA LYS A 673 15.18 40.12 26.43
C LYS A 673 16.04 38.87 26.73
N GLY A 674 16.59 38.72 27.94
CA GLY A 674 17.51 37.63 28.29
C GLY A 674 16.84 36.29 28.66
N ARG A 675 15.74 36.30 29.42
CA ARG A 675 15.09 35.09 29.96
C ARG A 675 14.35 34.27 28.89
N LEU A 676 13.94 34.94 27.82
CA LEU A 676 13.15 34.41 26.71
C LEU A 676 13.99 34.07 25.48
N LYS A 677 15.31 34.34 25.48
CA LYS A 677 16.15 34.19 24.29
C LYS A 677 16.14 32.76 23.74
N GLU A 678 16.26 31.77 24.63
CA GLU A 678 16.25 30.35 24.25
C GLU A 678 14.87 29.83 23.83
N ALA A 679 13.82 30.23 24.56
CA ALA A 679 12.43 29.92 24.19
C ALA A 679 12.07 30.54 22.84
N GLY A 680 12.39 31.82 22.64
CA GLY A 680 12.19 32.55 21.39
C GLY A 680 12.94 31.90 20.23
N ARG A 681 14.16 31.39 20.45
CA ARG A 681 14.89 30.63 19.43
C ARG A 681 14.18 29.33 19.06
N ARG A 682 13.75 28.51 20.05
CA ARG A 682 13.02 27.26 19.78
C ARG A 682 11.71 27.52 19.06
N ILE A 683 10.92 28.50 19.53
CA ILE A 683 9.64 28.89 18.93
C ILE A 683 9.85 29.42 17.52
N GLY A 684 10.84 30.28 17.31
CA GLY A 684 11.19 30.81 15.99
C GLY A 684 11.51 29.70 14.99
N ILE A 685 12.30 28.69 15.39
CA ILE A 685 12.59 27.53 14.54
C ILE A 685 11.34 26.67 14.32
N LEU A 686 10.53 26.41 15.35
CA LEU A 686 9.30 25.63 15.23
C LEU A 686 8.28 26.28 14.27
N LEU A 687 8.08 27.59 14.39
CA LEU A 687 7.19 28.35 13.50
C LEU A 687 7.73 28.40 12.08
N SER A 688 9.05 28.60 11.91
CA SER A 688 9.68 28.57 10.60
C SER A 688 9.54 27.19 9.93
N TRP A 689 9.67 26.12 10.72
CA TRP A 689 9.45 24.75 10.26
C TRP A 689 7.98 24.48 9.90
N ALA A 690 7.03 24.95 10.70
CA ALA A 690 5.61 24.85 10.39
C ALA A 690 5.26 25.58 9.08
N LEU A 691 5.77 26.80 8.89
CA LEU A 691 5.60 27.57 7.67
C LEU A 691 6.23 26.87 6.46
N PHE A 692 7.41 26.28 6.63
CA PHE A 692 8.05 25.48 5.59
C PHE A 692 7.20 24.25 5.20
N LEU A 693 6.70 23.48 6.17
CA LEU A 693 5.84 22.33 5.91
C LEU A 693 4.52 22.74 5.22
N LEU A 694 3.93 23.86 5.64
CA LEU A 694 2.73 24.42 5.01
C LEU A 694 3.01 24.84 3.56
N ALA A 695 4.13 25.51 3.30
CA ALA A 695 4.53 25.91 1.95
C ALA A 695 4.77 24.71 1.03
N VAL A 696 5.45 23.66 1.53
CA VAL A 696 5.62 22.39 0.81
C VAL A 696 4.27 21.77 0.48
N ARG A 697 3.35 21.73 1.45
CA ARG A 697 2.01 21.16 1.24
C ARG A 697 1.19 21.94 0.22
N LEU A 698 1.18 23.28 0.31
CA LEU A 698 0.48 24.15 -0.64
C LEU A 698 1.04 24.02 -2.06
N LYS A 699 2.37 23.89 -2.20
CA LYS A 699 3.03 23.66 -3.49
C LYS A 699 2.60 22.32 -4.11
N VAL A 700 2.54 21.25 -3.32
CA VAL A 700 2.06 19.93 -3.81
C VAL A 700 0.60 20.01 -4.23
N MET A 701 -0.25 20.70 -3.45
CA MET A 701 -1.68 20.89 -3.75
C MET A 701 -1.96 21.88 -4.90
N SER A 702 -0.92 22.41 -5.57
CA SER A 702 -1.05 23.41 -6.66
C SER A 702 -1.80 24.70 -6.25
N VAL A 703 -1.76 25.08 -4.96
CA VAL A 703 -2.36 26.31 -4.40
C VAL A 703 -3.87 26.45 -4.66
N GLN A 704 -4.57 25.35 -4.95
CA GLN A 704 -6.02 25.34 -5.10
C GLN A 704 -6.67 24.67 -3.89
N LEU A 705 -7.69 25.31 -3.33
CA LEU A 705 -8.55 24.69 -2.32
C LEU A 705 -9.50 23.71 -3.01
N PRO A 706 -9.80 22.56 -2.39
CA PRO A 706 -10.80 21.64 -2.91
C PRO A 706 -12.17 22.32 -2.97
N VAL A 707 -12.87 22.13 -4.09
CA VAL A 707 -14.26 22.60 -4.27
C VAL A 707 -15.19 21.47 -3.85
N PHE A 708 -16.05 21.74 -2.86
CA PHE A 708 -17.01 20.77 -2.35
C PHE A 708 -18.41 21.06 -2.90
N THR A 709 -19.22 20.02 -3.06
CA THR A 709 -20.60 20.20 -3.50
C THR A 709 -21.47 20.68 -2.33
N LYS A 710 -22.63 21.27 -2.64
CA LYS A 710 -23.63 21.65 -1.62
C LYS A 710 -24.09 20.44 -0.79
N PHE A 711 -24.03 19.24 -1.38
CA PHE A 711 -24.41 17.98 -0.74
C PHE A 711 -23.40 17.53 0.32
N ASP A 712 -22.11 17.78 0.12
CA ASP A 712 -21.06 17.39 1.06
C ASP A 712 -21.09 18.26 2.33
N ASN A 713 -21.30 19.56 2.16
CA ASN A 713 -21.43 20.51 3.25
C ASN A 713 -22.41 21.64 2.91
N PRO A 714 -23.72 21.48 3.22
CA PRO A 714 -24.72 22.50 2.91
C PRO A 714 -24.43 23.85 3.59
N ALA A 715 -23.85 23.83 4.79
CA ALA A 715 -23.52 25.04 5.54
C ALA A 715 -22.45 25.88 4.83
N ALA A 716 -21.48 25.24 4.16
CA ALA A 716 -20.45 25.96 3.39
C ALA A 716 -21.03 26.72 2.18
N ALA A 717 -22.10 26.20 1.59
CA ALA A 717 -22.80 26.80 0.45
C ALA A 717 -23.90 27.81 0.85
N ALA A 718 -24.26 27.87 2.14
CA ALA A 718 -25.29 28.77 2.64
C ALA A 718 -24.82 30.23 2.71
N GLU A 719 -25.77 31.16 2.61
CA GLU A 719 -25.50 32.59 2.75
C GLU A 719 -25.22 33.01 4.20
N THR A 720 -24.65 34.20 4.36
CA THR A 720 -24.46 34.83 5.67
C THR A 720 -25.80 35.43 6.12
N PRO A 721 -26.27 35.24 7.37
CA PRO A 721 -25.55 34.72 8.54
C PRO A 721 -25.68 33.21 8.78
N SER A 722 -26.53 32.50 8.03
CA SER A 722 -26.85 31.08 8.23
C SER A 722 -25.61 30.19 8.26
N ARG A 723 -24.65 30.46 7.38
CA ARG A 723 -23.35 29.76 7.35
C ARG A 723 -22.59 29.88 8.67
N GLN A 724 -22.40 31.10 9.17
CA GLN A 724 -21.63 31.35 10.40
C GLN A 724 -22.37 30.78 11.62
N LEU A 725 -23.69 30.97 11.71
CA LEU A 725 -24.48 30.42 12.81
C LEU A 725 -24.38 28.90 12.85
N THR A 726 -24.50 28.25 11.69
CA THR A 726 -24.39 26.80 11.57
C THR A 726 -22.98 26.32 11.93
N PHE A 727 -21.92 26.93 11.41
CA PHE A 727 -20.53 26.56 11.75
C PHE A 727 -20.25 26.65 13.26
N ASN A 728 -20.74 27.69 13.93
CA ASN A 728 -20.59 27.82 15.38
C ASN A 728 -21.41 26.75 16.13
N TYR A 729 -22.61 26.41 15.66
CA TYR A 729 -23.40 25.32 16.22
C TYR A 729 -22.75 23.94 16.05
N LEU A 730 -22.05 23.70 14.94
CA LEU A 730 -21.31 22.45 14.74
C LEU A 730 -20.25 22.24 15.83
N ILE A 731 -19.65 23.29 16.38
CA ILE A 731 -18.72 23.18 17.52
C ILE A 731 -19.44 22.66 18.77
N ALA A 732 -20.67 23.14 19.01
CA ALA A 732 -21.49 22.65 20.12
C ALA A 732 -21.89 21.18 19.92
N LEU A 733 -22.24 20.78 18.71
CA LEU A 733 -22.60 19.41 18.39
C LEU A 733 -21.39 18.45 18.50
N ASN A 734 -20.21 18.86 18.04
CA ASN A 734 -18.96 18.11 18.26
C ASN A 734 -18.62 17.97 19.76
N SER A 735 -18.86 19.01 20.54
CA SER A 735 -18.67 18.98 22.00
C SER A 735 -19.68 18.04 22.68
N TRP A 736 -20.91 17.99 22.18
CA TRP A 736 -21.93 17.04 22.63
C TRP A 736 -21.52 15.59 22.34
N LEU A 737 -20.97 15.30 21.16
CA LEU A 737 -20.46 13.97 20.82
C LEU A 737 -19.31 13.50 21.73
N LEU A 738 -18.49 14.42 22.25
CA LEU A 738 -17.47 14.12 23.26
C LEU A 738 -18.08 13.81 24.64
N LEU A 739 -19.11 14.56 25.04
CA LEU A 739 -19.76 14.41 26.35
C LEU A 739 -20.69 13.19 26.41
N CYS A 740 -21.47 12.98 25.36
CA CYS A 740 -22.47 11.94 25.24
C CYS A 740 -22.41 11.33 23.83
N PRO A 741 -21.53 10.34 23.59
CA PRO A 741 -21.46 9.65 22.31
C PRO A 741 -22.63 8.67 22.16
N ALA A 742 -23.87 9.15 22.29
CA ALA A 742 -25.12 8.39 22.21
C ALA A 742 -25.44 8.03 20.75
N ASP A 743 -25.37 9.03 19.87
CA ASP A 743 -25.82 8.95 18.49
C ASP A 743 -24.60 9.08 17.57
N LEU A 744 -24.04 7.94 17.19
CA LEU A 744 -22.87 7.87 16.30
C LEU A 744 -23.31 7.42 14.91
N CYS A 745 -22.89 8.13 13.87
CA CYS A 745 -23.23 7.91 12.48
C CYS A 745 -21.96 7.91 11.61
N CYS A 746 -21.92 7.03 10.61
CA CYS A 746 -20.79 6.98 9.68
C CYS A 746 -20.77 8.13 8.65
N ASP A 747 -21.91 8.81 8.44
CA ASP A 747 -22.01 9.90 7.47
C ASP A 747 -23.01 10.99 7.92
N TRP A 748 -22.51 12.22 8.08
CA TRP A 748 -23.28 13.41 8.48
C TRP A 748 -23.48 14.42 7.33
N THR A 749 -23.29 14.03 6.07
CA THR A 749 -23.49 14.87 4.88
C THR A 749 -24.97 15.15 4.55
N MET A 750 -25.28 15.90 3.50
CA MET A 750 -26.66 16.31 3.14
C MET A 750 -27.33 17.11 4.28
N GLY A 751 -28.65 17.07 4.41
CA GLY A 751 -29.38 17.75 5.48
C GLY A 751 -29.40 17.03 6.83
N SER A 752 -28.36 16.26 7.15
CA SER A 752 -28.20 15.57 8.44
C SER A 752 -28.30 16.51 9.64
N VAL A 753 -27.65 17.68 9.52
CA VAL A 753 -27.74 18.77 10.49
C VAL A 753 -28.45 19.93 9.80
N PRO A 754 -29.70 20.24 10.16
CA PRO A 754 -30.44 21.36 9.56
C PRO A 754 -29.72 22.69 9.79
N LEU A 755 -29.71 23.57 8.79
CA LEU A 755 -29.09 24.88 8.90
C LEU A 755 -29.71 25.72 10.03
N VAL A 756 -28.88 26.49 10.72
CA VAL A 756 -29.32 27.51 11.69
C VAL A 756 -29.49 28.81 10.92
N ARG A 757 -30.74 29.19 10.64
CA ARG A 757 -31.05 30.34 9.77
C ARG A 757 -31.16 31.67 10.52
N THR A 758 -31.54 31.65 11.81
CA THR A 758 -31.83 32.86 12.59
C THR A 758 -31.08 32.88 13.92
N TRP A 759 -30.84 34.09 14.44
CA TRP A 759 -30.21 34.30 15.75
C TRP A 759 -31.09 33.81 16.91
N SER A 760 -32.41 33.79 16.73
CA SER A 760 -33.40 33.34 17.71
C SER A 760 -33.53 31.82 17.80
N ASP A 761 -32.80 31.06 16.99
CA ASP A 761 -32.84 29.59 17.04
C ASP A 761 -32.36 29.09 18.41
N PRO A 762 -33.13 28.26 19.13
CA PRO A 762 -32.76 27.77 20.46
C PRO A 762 -31.42 27.01 20.48
N ARG A 763 -30.98 26.46 19.34
CA ARG A 763 -29.69 25.77 19.19
C ARG A 763 -28.51 26.71 19.48
N ASN A 764 -28.66 28.02 19.27
CA ASN A 764 -27.63 29.01 19.61
C ASN A 764 -27.35 29.08 21.13
N LEU A 765 -28.26 28.62 21.99
CA LEU A 765 -28.01 28.51 23.44
C LEU A 765 -26.92 27.46 23.74
N ALA A 766 -26.89 26.35 22.99
CA ALA A 766 -25.84 25.34 23.14
C ALA A 766 -24.47 25.91 22.71
N THR A 767 -24.44 26.65 21.59
CA THR A 767 -23.26 27.39 21.14
C THR A 767 -22.76 28.35 22.20
N LEU A 768 -23.65 29.19 22.75
CA LEU A 768 -23.31 30.13 23.81
C LEU A 768 -22.76 29.42 25.05
N ALA A 769 -23.39 28.33 25.49
CA ALA A 769 -22.95 27.56 26.65
C ALA A 769 -21.51 27.01 26.48
N VAL A 770 -21.18 26.51 25.28
CA VAL A 770 -19.82 26.02 24.96
C VAL A 770 -18.81 27.15 24.97
N TYR A 771 -19.10 28.29 24.34
CA TYR A 771 -18.19 29.44 24.35
C TYR A 771 -18.00 30.04 25.74
N VAL A 772 -19.05 30.16 26.54
CA VAL A 772 -18.97 30.63 27.94
C VAL A 772 -18.11 29.68 28.77
N THR A 773 -18.30 28.37 28.62
CA THR A 773 -17.50 27.36 29.33
C THR A 773 -16.03 27.44 28.91
N LEU A 774 -15.76 27.51 27.61
CA LEU A 774 -14.39 27.63 27.08
C LEU A 774 -13.72 28.93 27.56
N PHE A 775 -14.44 30.05 27.52
CA PHE A 775 -13.96 31.33 28.01
C PHE A 775 -13.65 31.28 29.51
N ALA A 776 -14.55 30.70 30.33
CA ALA A 776 -14.33 30.55 31.76
C ALA A 776 -13.10 29.67 32.08
N VAL A 777 -12.90 28.57 31.36
CA VAL A 777 -11.73 27.71 31.51
C VAL A 777 -10.45 28.44 31.11
N LEU A 778 -10.45 29.12 29.96
CA LEU A 778 -9.30 29.88 29.48
C LEU A 778 -8.95 31.06 30.39
N TRP A 779 -9.96 31.78 30.88
CA TRP A 779 -9.78 32.87 31.83
C TRP A 779 -9.08 32.37 33.10
N ASN A 780 -9.58 31.29 33.71
CA ASN A 780 -8.95 30.69 34.87
C ASN A 780 -7.55 30.12 34.55
N ALA A 781 -7.36 29.54 33.36
CA ALA A 781 -6.08 28.98 32.93
C ALA A 781 -4.99 30.04 32.73
N VAL A 782 -5.36 31.26 32.35
CA VAL A 782 -4.44 32.35 32.04
C VAL A 782 -4.16 33.27 33.23
N TRP A 783 -5.18 33.58 34.03
CA TRP A 783 -5.08 34.63 35.05
C TRP A 783 -4.71 34.10 36.45
N VAL A 784 -5.01 32.83 36.75
CA VAL A 784 -4.69 32.22 38.04
C VAL A 784 -3.32 31.56 37.98
N ASP A 785 -2.39 31.92 38.88
CA ASP A 785 -1.06 31.30 38.93
C ASP A 785 -1.07 30.07 39.84
N ASP A 786 -1.44 28.92 39.27
CA ASP A 786 -1.47 27.65 39.97
C ASP A 786 -0.98 26.50 39.07
N VAL A 787 -0.59 25.38 39.66
CA VAL A 787 -0.37 24.13 38.93
C VAL A 787 -1.65 23.71 38.18
N ARG A 788 -2.81 23.98 38.77
CA ARG A 788 -4.13 23.72 38.16
C ARG A 788 -4.34 24.47 36.86
N SER A 789 -4.00 25.76 36.81
CA SER A 789 -4.19 26.58 35.60
C SER A 789 -3.35 26.09 34.43
N ARG A 790 -2.13 25.60 34.69
CA ARG A 790 -1.27 24.95 33.68
C ARG A 790 -1.87 23.65 33.13
N ILE A 791 -2.49 22.83 33.99
CA ILE A 791 -3.18 21.60 33.54
C ILE A 791 -4.38 21.98 32.66
N LEU A 792 -5.18 22.98 33.08
CA LEU A 792 -6.31 23.48 32.30
C LEU A 792 -5.85 24.04 30.94
N LEU A 793 -4.75 24.80 30.90
CA LEU A 793 -4.21 25.36 29.68
C LEU A 793 -3.73 24.26 28.71
N MET A 794 -2.99 23.28 29.20
CA MET A 794 -2.51 22.16 28.38
C MET A 794 -3.66 21.28 27.89
N GLY A 795 -4.62 20.94 28.77
CA GLY A 795 -5.81 20.17 28.39
C GLY A 795 -6.66 20.90 27.34
N THR A 796 -6.87 22.21 27.51
CA THR A 796 -7.62 23.02 26.53
C THR A 796 -6.85 23.15 25.22
N SER A 797 -5.52 23.32 25.26
CA SER A 797 -4.68 23.41 24.06
C SER A 797 -4.69 22.09 23.27
N MET A 798 -4.66 20.94 23.96
CA MET A 798 -4.78 19.61 23.34
C MET A 798 -6.18 19.33 22.78
N CYS A 799 -7.21 20.05 23.23
CA CYS A 799 -8.56 19.96 22.69
C CYS A 799 -8.73 20.87 21.47
N VAL A 800 -8.33 22.14 21.59
CA VAL A 800 -8.59 23.18 20.59
C VAL A 800 -7.65 23.06 19.38
N PHE A 801 -6.33 22.99 19.57
CA PHE A 801 -5.40 23.09 18.45
C PHE A 801 -5.61 22.00 17.38
N PRO A 802 -5.74 20.71 17.72
CA PRO A 802 -5.98 19.66 16.72
C PRO A 802 -7.34 19.82 16.01
N PHE A 803 -8.34 20.41 16.67
CA PHE A 803 -9.67 20.62 16.09
C PHE A 803 -9.75 21.82 15.14
N LEU A 804 -8.88 22.84 15.31
CA LEU A 804 -8.94 24.08 14.51
C LEU A 804 -9.00 23.85 13.00
N PRO A 805 -8.15 23.00 12.38
CA PRO A 805 -8.20 22.77 10.93
C PRO A 805 -9.51 22.13 10.44
N ALA A 806 -10.26 21.47 11.32
CA ALA A 806 -11.51 20.79 11.00
C ALA A 806 -12.76 21.54 11.47
N SER A 807 -12.59 22.72 12.10
CA SER A 807 -13.66 23.48 12.74
C SER A 807 -14.60 24.23 11.78
N ASN A 808 -14.30 24.26 10.47
CA ASN A 808 -14.95 25.11 9.46
C ASN A 808 -14.84 26.64 9.70
N LEU A 809 -14.11 27.11 10.72
CA LEU A 809 -14.03 28.54 11.07
C LEU A 809 -13.16 29.36 10.11
N PHE A 810 -12.00 28.84 9.71
CA PHE A 810 -11.06 29.57 8.86
C PHE A 810 -11.23 29.25 7.37
N PHE A 811 -11.65 28.03 7.05
CA PHE A 811 -11.89 27.57 5.70
C PHE A 811 -12.94 26.46 5.73
N PRO A 812 -13.80 26.37 4.70
CA PRO A 812 -14.80 25.32 4.60
C PRO A 812 -14.13 23.96 4.38
N VAL A 813 -14.68 22.93 5.02
CA VAL A 813 -14.22 21.55 4.93
C VAL A 813 -15.30 20.69 4.27
N GLY A 814 -14.91 19.63 3.57
CA GLY A 814 -15.83 18.78 2.79
C GLY A 814 -16.73 17.83 3.59
N PHE A 815 -16.88 18.04 4.90
CA PHE A 815 -17.81 17.28 5.74
C PHE A 815 -18.47 18.22 6.76
N VAL A 816 -19.70 17.88 7.15
CA VAL A 816 -20.43 18.59 8.22
C VAL A 816 -19.89 18.19 9.59
N ILE A 817 -19.87 16.87 9.88
CA ILE A 817 -19.26 16.25 11.06
C ILE A 817 -18.54 14.99 10.62
N ALA A 818 -17.36 14.76 11.20
CA ALA A 818 -16.63 13.49 11.09
C ALA A 818 -16.15 13.12 12.48
N GLU A 819 -16.57 11.97 13.02
CA GLU A 819 -16.30 11.58 14.41
C GLU A 819 -14.81 11.32 14.63
N ARG A 820 -14.15 10.73 13.62
CA ARG A 820 -12.70 10.47 13.58
C ARG A 820 -11.83 11.71 13.84
N VAL A 821 -12.30 12.91 13.47
CA VAL A 821 -11.58 14.18 13.67
C VAL A 821 -11.45 14.53 15.15
N LEU A 822 -12.38 14.04 16.00
CA LEU A 822 -12.37 14.27 17.43
C LEU A 822 -11.42 13.33 18.19
N TYR A 823 -10.73 12.42 17.50
CA TYR A 823 -9.78 11.49 18.11
C TYR A 823 -8.62 12.20 18.81
N ALA A 824 -7.95 13.18 18.19
CA ALA A 824 -6.89 13.94 18.86
C ALA A 824 -7.45 14.96 19.89
N PRO A 825 -8.49 15.76 19.57
CA PRO A 825 -9.14 16.66 20.53
C PRO A 825 -9.61 15.98 21.82
N SER A 826 -10.10 14.73 21.74
CA SER A 826 -10.58 14.02 22.92
C SER A 826 -9.47 13.74 23.95
N MET A 827 -8.18 13.82 23.58
CA MET A 827 -7.08 13.77 24.55
C MET A 827 -7.21 14.92 25.55
N GLY A 828 -7.37 16.15 25.06
CA GLY A 828 -7.57 17.32 25.93
C GLY A 828 -8.80 17.17 26.82
N PHE A 829 -9.92 16.74 26.25
CA PHE A 829 -11.16 16.45 26.97
C PHE A 829 -10.96 15.42 28.11
N CYS A 830 -10.38 14.27 27.80
CA CYS A 830 -10.16 13.19 28.79
C CYS A 830 -9.24 13.64 29.93
N LEU A 831 -8.21 14.46 29.64
CA LEU A 831 -7.34 15.03 30.67
C LEU A 831 -8.11 15.96 31.62
N LEU A 832 -8.93 16.86 31.06
CA LEU A 832 -9.74 17.80 31.84
C LEU A 832 -10.77 17.09 32.72
N VAL A 833 -11.46 16.08 32.17
CA VAL A 833 -12.44 15.27 32.92
C VAL A 833 -11.75 14.51 34.05
N ALA A 834 -10.66 13.78 33.77
CA ALA A 834 -9.94 13.03 34.79
C ALA A 834 -9.37 13.94 35.89
N HIS A 835 -8.86 15.12 35.52
CA HIS A 835 -8.40 16.10 36.49
C HIS A 835 -9.54 16.63 37.36
N GLY A 836 -10.68 17.00 36.77
CA GLY A 836 -11.89 17.42 37.49
C GLY A 836 -12.40 16.36 38.46
N CYS A 837 -12.48 15.10 38.02
CA CYS A 837 -12.82 13.96 38.88
C CYS A 837 -11.82 13.80 40.03
N SER A 838 -10.52 13.94 39.78
CA SER A 838 -9.51 13.83 40.84
C SER A 838 -9.67 14.91 41.92
N LEU A 839 -10.13 16.11 41.55
CA LEU A 839 -10.43 17.18 42.50
C LEU A 839 -11.70 16.87 43.31
N LEU A 840 -12.77 16.40 42.66
CA LEU A 840 -14.02 16.04 43.34
C LEU A 840 -13.87 14.82 44.26
N ALA A 841 -13.00 13.88 43.88
CA ALA A 841 -12.69 12.68 44.65
C ALA A 841 -12.03 13.00 46.00
N THR A 842 -11.46 14.18 46.19
CA THR A 842 -10.94 14.60 47.51
C THR A 842 -12.04 14.72 48.56
N ARG A 843 -13.27 15.06 48.16
CA ARG A 843 -14.43 15.21 49.06
C ARG A 843 -15.33 13.98 49.07
N ARG A 844 -15.54 13.35 47.91
CA ARG A 844 -16.48 12.22 47.72
C ARG A 844 -15.83 11.10 46.91
N PRO A 845 -14.77 10.43 47.41
CA PRO A 845 -13.95 9.51 46.62
C PRO A 845 -14.75 8.31 46.09
N VAL A 846 -15.53 7.64 46.96
CA VAL A 846 -16.28 6.44 46.57
C VAL A 846 -17.29 6.75 45.46
N LEU A 847 -18.09 7.80 45.62
CA LEU A 847 -19.09 8.19 44.61
C LEU A 847 -18.43 8.52 43.27
N VAL A 848 -17.36 9.33 43.28
CA VAL A 848 -16.69 9.77 42.05
C VAL A 848 -16.01 8.61 41.34
N TRP A 849 -15.25 7.77 42.06
CA TRP A 849 -14.55 6.64 41.45
C TRP A 849 -15.51 5.55 40.98
N SER A 850 -16.59 5.27 41.70
CA SER A 850 -17.63 4.33 41.27
C SER A 850 -18.37 4.84 40.02
N SER A 851 -18.72 6.13 39.97
CA SER A 851 -19.36 6.74 38.80
C SER A 851 -18.43 6.71 37.57
N LEU A 852 -17.14 6.94 37.79
CA LEU A 852 -16.14 6.92 36.73
C LEU A 852 -15.88 5.50 36.19
N LEU A 853 -15.82 4.51 37.08
CA LEU A 853 -15.72 3.12 36.69
C LEU A 853 -16.96 2.69 35.87
N PHE A 854 -18.15 3.08 36.32
CA PHE A 854 -19.40 2.86 35.59
C PHE A 854 -19.38 3.50 34.20
N LEU A 855 -18.91 4.75 34.09
CA LEU A 855 -18.75 5.45 32.83
C LEU A 855 -17.78 4.72 31.88
N ILE A 856 -16.62 4.28 32.39
CA ILE A 856 -15.63 3.50 31.62
C ILE A 856 -16.26 2.19 31.13
N CYS A 857 -17.03 1.48 31.97
CA CYS A 857 -17.72 0.25 31.58
C CYS A 857 -18.78 0.50 30.50
N ILE A 858 -19.57 1.57 30.61
CA ILE A 858 -20.55 1.95 29.57
C ILE A 858 -19.85 2.26 28.25
N HIS A 859 -18.79 3.07 28.29
CA HIS A 859 -18.01 3.41 27.10
C HIS A 859 -17.39 2.17 26.46
N ALA A 860 -16.74 1.30 27.25
CA ALA A 860 -16.20 0.04 26.74
C ALA A 860 -17.28 -0.85 26.11
N SER A 861 -18.43 -1.03 26.77
CA SER A 861 -19.54 -1.81 26.23
C SER A 861 -20.07 -1.23 24.91
N LYS A 862 -20.20 0.10 24.85
CA LYS A 862 -20.66 0.77 23.65
C LYS A 862 -19.66 0.67 22.50
N THR A 863 -18.36 0.80 22.78
CA THR A 863 -17.28 0.60 21.79
C THR A 863 -17.31 -0.82 21.21
N VAL A 864 -17.44 -1.84 22.07
CA VAL A 864 -17.57 -3.23 21.63
C VAL A 864 -18.80 -3.44 20.74
N ARG A 865 -19.95 -2.88 21.12
CA ARG A 865 -21.18 -2.95 20.31
C ARG A 865 -21.03 -2.24 18.98
N ARG A 866 -20.42 -1.05 18.98
CA ARG A 866 -20.25 -0.22 17.79
C ARG A 866 -19.30 -0.84 16.78
N ASN A 867 -18.33 -1.65 17.22
CA ASN A 867 -17.48 -2.42 16.30
C ASN A 867 -18.27 -3.39 15.42
N ALA A 868 -19.37 -3.96 15.93
CA ALA A 868 -20.22 -4.85 15.14
C ALA A 868 -20.91 -4.12 13.98
N ASP A 869 -21.17 -2.82 14.10
CA ASP A 869 -21.76 -2.03 13.02
C ASP A 869 -20.81 -1.94 11.81
N TRP A 870 -19.49 -1.94 12.06
CA TRP A 870 -18.44 -1.87 11.02
C TRP A 870 -18.14 -3.22 10.34
N GLN A 871 -18.86 -4.29 10.67
CA GLN A 871 -18.58 -5.62 10.14
C GLN A 871 -18.76 -5.72 8.61
N SER A 872 -19.77 -5.04 8.07
CA SER A 872 -20.11 -5.00 6.64
C SER A 872 -20.67 -3.64 6.24
N GLU A 873 -20.65 -3.31 4.94
CA GLU A 873 -21.24 -2.06 4.45
C GLU A 873 -22.73 -1.95 4.77
N HIS A 874 -23.46 -3.05 4.62
CA HIS A 874 -24.89 -3.12 4.93
C HIS A 874 -25.18 -2.82 6.42
N THR A 875 -24.46 -3.44 7.36
CA THR A 875 -24.64 -3.18 8.80
C THR A 875 -24.26 -1.75 9.16
N LEU A 876 -23.22 -1.20 8.54
CA LEU A 876 -22.73 0.15 8.82
C LEU A 876 -23.76 1.20 8.37
N PHE A 877 -24.27 1.11 7.14
CA PHE A 877 -25.24 2.07 6.63
C PHE A 877 -26.60 1.96 7.34
N LEU A 878 -27.06 0.73 7.66
CA LEU A 878 -28.25 0.55 8.48
C LEU A 878 -28.10 1.15 9.88
N SER A 879 -26.91 1.06 10.49
CA SER A 879 -26.66 1.72 11.77
C SER A 879 -26.75 3.24 11.66
N GLY A 880 -26.28 3.81 10.54
CA GLY A 880 -26.39 5.24 10.25
C GLY A 880 -27.84 5.72 10.11
N LEU A 881 -28.69 4.94 9.43
CA LEU A 881 -30.11 5.25 9.26
C LEU A 881 -30.91 5.25 10.57
N LYS A 882 -30.47 4.51 11.59
CA LYS A 882 -31.09 4.55 12.93
C LYS A 882 -30.92 5.91 13.60
N VAL A 883 -29.79 6.57 13.32
CA VAL A 883 -29.45 7.89 13.88
C VAL A 883 -30.00 9.00 12.99
N ASN A 884 -29.95 8.81 11.68
CA ASN A 884 -30.18 9.88 10.73
C ASN A 884 -31.02 9.44 9.53
N GLN A 885 -32.32 9.70 9.64
CA GLN A 885 -33.33 9.39 8.63
C GLN A 885 -33.47 10.47 7.55
N ARG A 886 -32.73 11.60 7.65
CA ARG A 886 -32.76 12.69 6.66
C ARG A 886 -31.63 12.61 5.64
N ASN A 887 -30.75 11.62 5.76
CA ASN A 887 -29.61 11.47 4.87
C ASN A 887 -29.95 10.54 3.68
N ALA A 888 -30.28 11.15 2.53
CA ALA A 888 -30.58 10.43 1.29
C ALA A 888 -29.43 9.52 0.83
N LYS A 889 -28.18 9.92 1.07
CA LYS A 889 -26.99 9.13 0.68
C LYS A 889 -26.91 7.80 1.44
N LEU A 890 -27.29 7.76 2.72
CA LEU A 890 -27.35 6.51 3.48
C LEU A 890 -28.43 5.56 2.95
N TYR A 891 -29.61 6.06 2.60
CA TYR A 891 -30.65 5.25 1.95
C TYR A 891 -30.17 4.68 0.62
N ASN A 892 -29.52 5.51 -0.21
CA ASN A 892 -28.95 5.08 -1.48
C ASN A 892 -27.90 3.98 -1.31
N ASN A 893 -27.00 4.13 -0.33
CA ASN A 893 -25.97 3.14 -0.07
C ASN A 893 -26.53 1.81 0.47
N VAL A 894 -27.59 1.84 1.29
CA VAL A 894 -28.31 0.61 1.68
C VAL A 894 -28.98 -0.04 0.46
N GLY A 895 -29.58 0.76 -0.43
CA GLY A 895 -30.13 0.29 -1.70
C GLY A 895 -29.12 -0.49 -2.53
N HIS A 896 -27.91 0.06 -2.74
CA HIS A 896 -26.83 -0.62 -3.46
C HIS A 896 -26.34 -1.89 -2.75
N CYS A 897 -26.31 -1.91 -1.41
CA CYS A 897 -25.97 -3.12 -0.66
C CYS A 897 -27.00 -4.24 -0.91
N LEU A 898 -28.30 -3.91 -0.94
CA LEU A 898 -29.39 -4.85 -1.20
C LEU A 898 -29.42 -5.30 -2.66
N GLU A 899 -29.13 -4.40 -3.60
CA GLU A 899 -28.96 -4.69 -5.03
C GLU A 899 -27.84 -5.73 -5.25
N THR A 900 -26.69 -5.53 -4.61
CA THR A 900 -25.56 -6.47 -4.67
C THR A 900 -25.90 -7.85 -4.09
N GLN A 901 -26.87 -7.91 -3.15
CA GLN A 901 -27.40 -9.15 -2.57
C GLN A 901 -28.51 -9.80 -3.41
N GLY A 902 -28.92 -9.19 -4.53
CA GLY A 902 -30.01 -9.68 -5.38
C GLY A 902 -31.42 -9.38 -4.86
N LYS A 903 -31.57 -8.53 -3.84
CA LYS A 903 -32.86 -8.14 -3.24
C LYS A 903 -33.42 -6.87 -3.90
N PHE A 904 -33.76 -6.96 -5.18
CA PHE A 904 -34.13 -5.80 -5.99
C PHE A 904 -35.39 -5.07 -5.52
N SER A 905 -36.39 -5.78 -4.98
CA SER A 905 -37.62 -5.18 -4.47
C SER A 905 -37.40 -4.31 -3.24
N GLU A 906 -36.63 -4.81 -2.26
CA GLU A 906 -36.23 -4.04 -1.08
C GLU A 906 -35.33 -2.86 -1.50
N ALA A 907 -34.34 -3.09 -2.37
CA ALA A 907 -33.45 -2.05 -2.87
C ALA A 907 -34.21 -0.88 -3.50
N LEU A 908 -35.21 -1.17 -4.35
CA LEU A 908 -36.06 -0.16 -4.97
C LEU A 908 -36.82 0.69 -3.95
N SER A 909 -37.30 0.08 -2.86
CA SER A 909 -37.95 0.82 -1.76
C SER A 909 -36.99 1.82 -1.10
N TYR A 910 -35.73 1.42 -0.88
CA TYR A 910 -34.70 2.31 -0.32
C TYR A 910 -34.31 3.42 -1.30
N PHE A 911 -34.18 3.13 -2.59
CA PHE A 911 -33.91 4.14 -3.61
C PHE A 911 -35.06 5.16 -3.74
N ASN A 912 -36.31 4.70 -3.75
CA ASN A 912 -37.48 5.59 -3.77
C ASN A 912 -37.54 6.50 -2.52
N THR A 913 -37.17 5.96 -1.36
CA THR A 913 -37.08 6.75 -0.13
C THR A 913 -35.96 7.77 -0.20
N ALA A 914 -34.80 7.41 -0.78
CA ALA A 914 -33.69 8.33 -1.01
C ALA A 914 -34.11 9.51 -1.92
N ILE A 915 -34.84 9.22 -3.01
CA ILE A 915 -35.38 10.23 -3.93
C ILE A 915 -36.36 11.16 -3.21
N ARG A 916 -37.32 10.61 -2.45
CA ARG A 916 -38.28 11.43 -1.68
C ARG A 916 -37.56 12.39 -0.72
N ILE A 917 -36.59 11.88 0.04
CA ILE A 917 -35.81 12.72 0.97
C ILE A 917 -35.06 13.80 0.19
N LEU A 918 -34.49 13.47 -0.96
CA LEU A 918 -33.77 14.43 -1.79
C LEU A 918 -34.71 15.52 -2.35
N GLU A 919 -35.89 15.14 -2.87
CA GLU A 919 -36.92 16.07 -3.35
C GLU A 919 -37.38 17.03 -2.24
N ASP A 920 -37.60 16.52 -1.02
CA ASP A 920 -37.93 17.37 0.14
C ASP A 920 -36.84 18.42 0.41
N HIS A 921 -35.56 18.10 0.13
CA HIS A 921 -34.47 19.08 0.27
C HIS A 921 -34.48 20.13 -0.85
N PHE A 922 -34.88 19.76 -2.07
CA PHE A 922 -35.01 20.70 -3.19
C PHE A 922 -36.23 21.61 -3.06
N ILE A 923 -37.39 21.09 -2.63
CA ILE A 923 -38.63 21.86 -2.47
C ILE A 923 -38.51 22.92 -1.36
N ILE A 924 -37.76 22.64 -0.29
CA ILE A 924 -37.49 23.61 0.79
C ILE A 924 -36.57 24.74 0.32
N ASP A 925 -35.75 24.52 -0.71
CA ASP A 925 -34.83 25.52 -1.28
C ASP A 925 -35.46 26.33 -2.44
N GLU A 926 -36.48 25.81 -3.15
CA GLU A 926 -37.21 26.58 -4.19
C GLU A 926 -38.40 27.38 -3.63
N ALA A 927 -38.93 27.02 -2.45
CA ALA A 927 -40.02 27.75 -1.78
C ALA A 927 -39.54 28.96 -0.95
N VAL A 928 -38.24 29.30 -1.01
CA VAL A 928 -37.56 30.41 -0.29
C VAL A 928 -36.80 31.25 -1.30
#